data_AF-A0A1G9A9G0-F1
#
_entry.id   AF-A0A1G9A9G0-F1
#
_cell.length_a   1.000
_cell.length_b   1.000
_cell.length_c   1.000
_cell.angle_alpha   90.00
_cell.angle_beta   90.00
_cell.angle_gamma   90.00
#
_symmetry.space_group_name_H-M   'P 1'
#
loop_
_entity.id
_entity.type
_entity.pdbx_description
1 polymer ?
#
loop_
_entity_poly.entity_id
_entity_poly.type
_entity_poly.pdbx_seq_one_letter_code
_entity_poly.pdbx_strand_id
1 'polypeptide(L)'
;MILKLLHKNQIVLILGALLSIFFLKVQIKLPEHLKFELEAQLLSPEDAVAAIYCDDGKGYRSSHMLELPYSPEYRVADATYVFKGRIPCGIGTKKIRFDPLWAEGELILKSFKLRTYRWFEIELDERRGAELTIINGIDKVQSAAGGIKVTSSGQDPIIELTDNVQGYFVVRNRDVFIGILILTPIFAALLKAAQLALSFILVRGEKIELFRQGIENRVDAVISIFTNYIRGSVEKPRDINFLAYLFAFAISIYGSWLFLGAIYPGVSVAYASAFIAAQVSVCFFLLLIAAAGWLLRDTARSWFFPGLAILFAICYVADAQLFRLNGMHISHGLQIMLDGGIQNFQKNLEFTKLSKPLLVAYQIVCLFLILSAFVLAFILGRLKRGFTIKISWKNCISLFVVLISIAYVEQWFSARTKSHSLWSLEQSDIPTYLTFIKAKDFIIEYGVKVKPYPVRGSTEFPQNLTEKVKKRNVYLFILESVRSDVITENVAPNLYKFKGEALNFKKAIANGNATHYGWYSIVNSRIPLYWDTYKSKEHKAGSESLRALKNAGYEIKVHSSKDLSYLSADETMFGSDLQLIDYITKHIPGSIPAIDISVTDTLIQSSINTDVGRASFNIVFWDSTHYPYRWPKTMGATFEPYAGSEESGVSLNSARELAIKNNPMIFNRYKNSIRFSDKLFGRFVNELKRNGLYEDAIIVVVGDHGQQFMEHNYLMHGRTLFSEDLHIPLYIKAPGYSALSSKKVASQVDIMPTILDLLGVGKLGNILSDGQSLVSKNTAGSFGVAAAAGFKNTPFRYVVEIEDWKLVFDLNRNDPLSSNKLYVKNIYDAGDREFIPGGGSKDDYSRFLEDKFGRELKNLPFLDLRSGPL
;
A
#
# COMPACT_ATOMS: atom_id res chain seq x y z
N MET A 1 28.51 42.13 -11.82
CA MET A 1 28.75 41.80 -10.40
C MET A 1 28.91 40.30 -10.17
N ILE A 2 27.99 39.46 -10.65
CA ILE A 2 28.06 37.99 -10.57
C ILE A 2 29.35 37.41 -11.20
N LEU A 3 29.78 37.92 -12.36
CA LEU A 3 31.06 37.55 -12.99
C LEU A 3 32.31 37.98 -12.20
N LYS A 4 32.23 39.07 -11.44
CA LYS A 4 33.30 39.52 -10.52
C LYS A 4 33.35 38.70 -9.23
N LEU A 5 32.22 38.11 -8.80
CA LEU A 5 32.12 37.23 -7.64
C LEU A 5 32.50 35.76 -7.96
N LEU A 6 32.26 35.32 -9.20
CA LEU A 6 32.77 34.04 -9.74
C LEU A 6 34.30 33.97 -9.75
N HIS A 7 34.98 35.10 -9.92
CA HIS A 7 36.44 35.18 -9.93
C HIS A 7 37.10 35.05 -8.54
N LYS A 8 36.32 35.08 -7.44
CA LYS A 8 36.80 35.08 -6.04
C LYS A 8 36.47 33.81 -5.24
N ASN A 9 36.14 32.69 -5.88
CA ASN A 9 35.80 31.43 -5.20
C ASN A 9 34.65 31.56 -4.15
N GLN A 10 33.72 32.50 -4.34
CA GLN A 10 32.58 32.69 -3.44
C GLN A 10 31.31 31.96 -3.92
N ILE A 11 31.46 30.92 -4.75
CA ILE A 11 30.33 30.13 -5.28
C ILE A 11 29.44 29.57 -4.16
N VAL A 12 30.03 29.21 -3.01
CA VAL A 12 29.29 28.72 -1.83
C VAL A 12 28.48 29.83 -1.15
N LEU A 13 29.01 31.07 -1.09
CA LEU A 13 28.28 32.24 -0.61
C LEU A 13 27.20 32.67 -1.60
N ILE A 14 27.41 32.45 -2.90
CA ILE A 14 26.42 32.70 -3.94
C ILE A 14 25.33 31.63 -3.92
N LEU A 15 25.65 30.35 -3.74
CA LEU A 15 24.67 29.26 -3.60
C LEU A 15 23.94 29.37 -2.26
N GLY A 16 24.63 29.69 -1.18
CA GLY A 16 24.05 29.99 0.12
C GLY A 16 23.16 31.22 0.06
N ALA A 17 23.61 32.32 -0.56
CA ALA A 17 22.78 33.50 -0.77
C ALA A 17 21.66 33.27 -1.78
N LEU A 18 21.83 32.43 -2.82
CA LEU A 18 20.76 32.07 -3.76
C LEU A 18 19.74 31.15 -3.11
N LEU A 19 20.16 30.21 -2.26
CA LEU A 19 19.28 29.38 -1.44
C LEU A 19 18.59 30.25 -0.39
N SER A 20 19.29 31.14 0.31
CA SER A 20 18.71 32.07 1.27
C SER A 20 17.78 33.07 0.59
N ILE A 21 18.14 33.64 -0.58
CA ILE A 21 17.28 34.51 -1.39
C ILE A 21 16.12 33.70 -1.99
N PHE A 22 16.30 32.43 -2.33
CA PHE A 22 15.22 31.52 -2.75
C PHE A 22 14.27 31.24 -1.60
N PHE A 23 14.76 30.95 -0.39
CA PHE A 23 13.96 30.78 0.83
C PHE A 23 13.38 32.10 1.40
N LEU A 24 14.00 33.26 1.11
CA LEU A 24 13.52 34.61 1.48
C LEU A 24 12.56 35.20 0.44
N LYS A 25 12.72 34.89 -0.86
CA LYS A 25 11.81 35.27 -1.96
C LYS A 25 10.66 34.30 -2.13
N VAL A 26 10.81 33.04 -1.70
CA VAL A 26 9.67 32.25 -1.24
C VAL A 26 9.21 32.91 0.05
N GLN A 27 8.62 34.10 -0.07
CA GLN A 27 7.66 34.51 0.93
C GLN A 27 6.68 33.36 0.98
N ILE A 28 6.72 32.62 2.09
CA ILE A 28 5.62 31.76 2.48
C ILE A 28 4.45 32.74 2.58
N LYS A 29 3.72 32.93 1.48
CA LYS A 29 2.36 33.43 1.53
C LYS A 29 1.59 32.33 2.22
N LEU A 30 1.68 32.35 3.55
CA LEU A 30 0.74 31.70 4.42
C LEU A 30 -0.63 32.07 3.84
N PRO A 31 -1.47 31.09 3.46
CA PRO A 31 -2.72 31.40 2.80
C PRO A 31 -3.48 32.44 3.61
N GLU A 32 -3.77 33.59 2.98
CA GLU A 32 -4.50 34.70 3.62
C GLU A 32 -5.88 34.25 4.10
N HIS A 33 -6.40 33.17 3.51
CA HIS A 33 -7.67 32.55 3.86
C HIS A 33 -7.56 31.02 3.86
N LEU A 34 -8.11 30.37 4.88
CA LEU A 34 -8.21 28.91 4.95
C LEU A 34 -9.41 28.42 4.14
N LYS A 35 -9.25 27.39 3.31
CA LYS A 35 -10.40 26.79 2.60
C LYS A 35 -11.14 25.86 3.55
N PHE A 36 -12.46 25.84 3.51
CA PHE A 36 -13.27 24.88 4.26
C PHE A 36 -14.27 24.17 3.36
N GLU A 37 -14.73 23.02 3.83
CA GLU A 37 -15.88 22.28 3.31
C GLU A 37 -16.70 21.84 4.52
N LEU A 38 -17.97 22.25 4.57
CA LEU A 38 -18.90 21.91 5.65
C LEU A 38 -20.05 21.13 5.03
N GLU A 39 -20.28 19.91 5.49
CA GLU A 39 -21.40 19.08 5.08
C GLU A 39 -22.49 19.09 6.17
N ALA A 40 -23.69 19.50 5.78
CA ALA A 40 -24.85 19.54 6.65
C ALA A 40 -26.09 18.99 5.93
N GLN A 41 -26.92 18.25 6.64
CA GLN A 41 -28.23 17.81 6.17
C GLN A 41 -29.32 18.59 6.86
N LEU A 42 -30.09 19.36 6.11
CA LEU A 42 -31.29 20.05 6.59
C LEU A 42 -32.42 19.03 6.76
N LEU A 43 -33.15 19.12 7.86
CA LEU A 43 -34.35 18.32 8.08
C LEU A 43 -35.64 19.16 7.97
N SER A 44 -35.52 20.50 7.97
CA SER A 44 -36.63 21.45 7.75
C SER A 44 -36.25 22.48 6.68
N PRO A 45 -37.16 22.89 5.75
CA PRO A 45 -36.74 23.40 4.44
C PRO A 45 -36.89 24.92 4.20
N GLU A 46 -37.23 25.76 5.20
CA GLU A 46 -37.60 27.16 4.91
C GLU A 46 -36.40 28.11 4.98
N ASP A 47 -36.13 28.82 3.86
CA ASP A 47 -35.28 30.01 3.66
C ASP A 47 -34.10 30.21 4.64
N ALA A 48 -33.37 29.13 4.93
CA ALA A 48 -32.19 29.16 5.76
C ALA A 48 -31.06 29.91 5.04
N VAL A 49 -30.30 30.73 5.79
CA VAL A 49 -28.99 31.24 5.38
C VAL A 49 -28.01 30.78 6.44
N ALA A 50 -26.89 30.18 6.05
CA ALA A 50 -25.84 29.89 7.02
C ALA A 50 -24.77 30.98 7.00
N ALA A 51 -24.07 31.18 8.10
CA ALA A 51 -22.90 32.01 8.17
C ALA A 51 -21.76 31.29 8.89
N ILE A 52 -20.54 31.47 8.39
CA ILE A 52 -19.33 31.07 9.11
C ILE A 52 -18.61 32.31 9.62
N TYR A 53 -18.31 32.32 10.91
CA TYR A 53 -17.50 33.33 11.56
C TYR A 53 -16.15 32.75 11.98
N CYS A 54 -15.14 33.60 12.00
CA CYS A 54 -13.83 33.28 12.53
C CYS A 54 -13.34 34.36 13.50
N ASP A 55 -12.59 33.93 14.52
CA ASP A 55 -11.96 34.81 15.52
C ASP A 55 -10.44 34.70 15.42
N ASP A 56 -9.76 35.83 15.21
CA ASP A 56 -8.30 35.99 15.18
C ASP A 56 -7.69 36.32 16.57
N GLY A 57 -8.49 36.21 17.63
CA GLY A 57 -8.14 36.56 19.01
C GLY A 57 -8.61 37.95 19.44
N LYS A 58 -9.52 38.59 18.67
CA LYS A 58 -10.14 39.89 18.99
C LYS A 58 -11.68 39.81 19.04
N GLY A 59 -12.25 38.61 19.04
CA GLY A 59 -13.68 38.34 19.01
C GLY A 59 -14.26 38.27 17.59
N TYR A 60 -15.47 37.72 17.48
CA TYR A 60 -16.22 37.62 16.22
C TYR A 60 -16.67 39.02 15.76
N ARG A 61 -16.27 39.40 14.54
CA ARG A 61 -16.60 40.69 13.91
C ARG A 61 -17.34 40.45 12.60
N SER A 62 -18.23 41.35 12.21
CA SER A 62 -18.97 41.27 10.93
C SER A 62 -18.06 41.21 9.70
N SER A 63 -16.87 41.82 9.77
CA SER A 63 -15.83 41.74 8.73
C SER A 63 -15.21 40.35 8.56
N HIS A 64 -15.50 39.41 9.46
CA HIS A 64 -15.00 38.05 9.49
C HIS A 64 -16.10 36.99 9.32
N MET A 65 -17.22 37.40 8.71
CA MET A 65 -18.36 36.57 8.40
C MET A 65 -18.35 36.18 6.91
N LEU A 66 -18.72 34.94 6.62
CA LEU A 66 -19.05 34.48 5.28
C LEU A 66 -20.47 33.91 5.28
N GLU A 67 -21.37 34.56 4.53
CA GLU A 67 -22.71 34.04 4.28
C GLU A 67 -22.68 32.89 3.27
N LEU A 68 -23.53 31.90 3.50
CA LEU A 68 -23.63 30.63 2.81
C LEU A 68 -25.11 30.39 2.51
N PRO A 69 -25.61 30.82 1.34
CA PRO A 69 -27.00 30.63 0.99
C PRO A 69 -27.27 29.13 0.74
N TYR A 70 -28.41 28.64 1.21
CA TYR A 70 -28.88 27.29 0.91
C TYR A 70 -29.47 27.22 -0.51
N SER A 71 -28.58 27.27 -1.51
CA SER A 71 -28.90 27.26 -2.94
C SER A 71 -28.83 25.85 -3.54
N PRO A 72 -29.61 25.53 -4.60
CA PRO A 72 -29.53 24.24 -5.31
C PRO A 72 -28.12 23.85 -5.75
N GLU A 73 -27.22 24.82 -5.95
CA GLU A 73 -25.83 24.60 -6.36
C GLU A 73 -24.96 23.89 -5.31
N TYR A 74 -25.33 23.96 -4.03
CA TYR A 74 -24.60 23.32 -2.92
C TYR A 74 -25.21 21.97 -2.52
N ARG A 75 -26.35 21.58 -3.10
CA ARG A 75 -27.06 20.34 -2.76
C ARG A 75 -26.43 19.14 -3.46
N VAL A 76 -25.97 18.16 -2.68
CA VAL A 76 -25.30 16.94 -3.20
C VAL A 76 -26.18 15.68 -3.13
N ALA A 77 -27.21 15.71 -2.29
CA ALA A 77 -28.22 14.65 -2.14
C ALA A 77 -29.52 15.25 -1.58
N ASP A 78 -30.57 14.44 -1.37
CA ASP A 78 -31.81 14.94 -0.76
C ASP A 78 -31.55 15.56 0.60
N ALA A 79 -31.87 16.86 0.69
CA ALA A 79 -31.67 17.73 1.83
C ALA A 79 -30.24 17.82 2.39
N THR A 80 -29.21 17.29 1.69
CA THR A 80 -27.80 17.38 2.09
C THR A 80 -27.05 18.42 1.26
N TYR A 81 -26.41 19.36 1.95
CA TYR A 81 -25.71 20.50 1.40
C TYR A 81 -24.22 20.45 1.78
N VAL A 82 -23.35 20.76 0.83
CA VAL A 82 -21.91 20.87 1.04
C VAL A 82 -21.48 22.31 0.73
N PHE A 83 -21.26 23.08 1.78
CA PHE A 83 -20.76 24.45 1.69
C PHE A 83 -19.26 24.45 1.51
N LYS A 84 -18.77 25.17 0.50
CA LYS A 84 -17.34 25.34 0.27
C LYS A 84 -17.02 26.81 0.21
N GLY A 85 -16.02 27.22 0.97
CA GLY A 85 -15.65 28.62 1.02
C GLY A 85 -14.23 28.84 1.50
N ARG A 86 -13.92 30.11 1.68
CA ARG A 86 -12.67 30.55 2.30
C ARG A 86 -13.03 31.28 3.58
N ILE A 87 -12.47 30.83 4.70
CA ILE A 87 -12.62 31.50 5.98
C ILE A 87 -12.07 32.92 5.82
N PRO A 88 -12.85 33.96 6.17
CA PRO A 88 -12.43 35.34 6.03
C PRO A 88 -11.11 35.65 6.76
N CYS A 89 -10.84 34.94 7.86
CA CYS A 89 -9.60 34.99 8.63
C CYS A 89 -8.52 34.05 8.09
N GLY A 90 -7.26 34.47 8.21
CA GLY A 90 -6.09 33.66 7.83
C GLY A 90 -5.60 32.72 8.92
N ILE A 91 -4.31 32.40 8.89
CA ILE A 91 -3.64 31.48 9.84
C ILE A 91 -3.65 31.94 11.31
N GLY A 92 -4.01 33.21 11.57
CA GLY A 92 -4.25 33.70 12.94
C GLY A 92 -5.55 33.21 13.58
N THR A 93 -6.41 32.49 12.84
CA THR A 93 -7.69 31.97 13.34
C THR A 93 -7.49 31.09 14.57
N LYS A 94 -8.17 31.43 15.66
CA LYS A 94 -8.23 30.65 16.89
C LYS A 94 -9.51 29.83 16.96
N LYS A 95 -10.66 30.47 16.66
CA LYS A 95 -11.99 29.87 16.75
C LYS A 95 -12.74 29.98 15.43
N ILE A 96 -13.55 28.97 15.11
CA ILE A 96 -14.46 28.97 13.96
C ILE A 96 -15.86 28.65 14.47
N ARG A 97 -16.85 29.37 13.96
CA ARG A 97 -18.25 29.28 14.38
C ARG A 97 -19.14 29.19 13.15
N PHE A 98 -20.19 28.38 13.24
CA PHE A 98 -21.20 28.20 12.22
C PHE A 98 -22.57 28.56 12.80
N ASP A 99 -23.26 29.45 12.10
CA ASP A 99 -24.55 29.99 12.49
C ASP A 99 -25.52 29.69 11.34
N PRO A 100 -26.42 28.71 11.44
CA PRO A 100 -27.34 28.36 10.36
C PRO A 100 -28.52 29.35 10.16
N LEU A 101 -28.49 30.52 10.83
CA LEU A 101 -29.46 31.66 10.78
C LEU A 101 -30.89 31.27 10.38
N TRP A 102 -31.57 30.54 11.27
CA TRP A 102 -33.01 30.31 11.22
C TRP A 102 -33.64 30.45 12.60
N ALA A 103 -34.90 30.90 12.62
CA ALA A 103 -35.67 31.04 13.85
C ALA A 103 -36.11 29.68 14.43
N GLU A 104 -36.53 28.73 13.59
CA GLU A 104 -36.97 27.38 13.97
C GLU A 104 -36.53 26.35 12.91
N GLY A 105 -35.98 25.21 13.32
CA GLY A 105 -35.55 24.17 12.38
C GLY A 105 -34.59 23.12 12.93
N GLU A 106 -34.36 22.07 12.14
CA GLU A 106 -33.49 20.94 12.47
C GLU A 106 -32.43 20.67 11.39
N LEU A 107 -31.20 20.35 11.81
CA LEU A 107 -30.10 20.00 10.91
C LEU A 107 -29.20 18.91 11.50
N ILE A 108 -28.52 18.15 10.64
CA ILE A 108 -27.44 17.22 11.01
C ILE A 108 -26.13 17.75 10.44
N LEU A 109 -25.18 18.13 11.31
CA LEU A 109 -23.81 18.45 10.91
C LEU A 109 -23.05 17.14 10.72
N LYS A 110 -22.61 16.86 9.49
CA LYS A 110 -21.95 15.60 9.14
C LYS A 110 -20.44 15.70 9.25
N SER A 111 -19.84 16.70 8.62
CA SER A 111 -18.39 16.91 8.65
C SER A 111 -18.02 18.38 8.50
N PHE A 112 -16.93 18.79 9.16
CA PHE A 112 -16.27 20.06 8.88
C PHE A 112 -14.82 19.80 8.50
N LYS A 113 -14.48 20.05 7.25
CA LYS A 113 -13.13 19.89 6.72
C LYS A 113 -12.47 21.25 6.59
N LEU A 114 -11.32 21.40 7.21
CA LEU A 114 -10.46 22.56 7.07
C LEU A 114 -9.25 22.20 6.22
N ARG A 115 -9.10 22.86 5.08
CA ARG A 115 -7.97 22.65 4.18
C ARG A 115 -6.85 23.61 4.54
N THR A 116 -5.85 23.05 5.21
CA THR A 116 -4.54 23.67 5.40
C THR A 116 -3.58 23.14 4.31
N TYR A 117 -2.86 22.04 4.56
CA TYR A 117 -1.98 21.33 3.62
C TYR A 117 -2.55 19.97 3.15
N ARG A 118 -3.31 19.29 4.00
CA ARG A 118 -4.28 18.23 3.67
C ARG A 118 -5.67 18.69 4.12
N TRP A 119 -6.72 18.00 3.68
CA TRP A 119 -8.01 18.14 4.34
C TRP A 119 -7.86 17.57 5.75
N PHE A 120 -7.91 18.45 6.74
CA PHE A 120 -8.14 18.04 8.12
C PHE A 120 -9.63 17.92 8.27
N GLU A 121 -10.09 16.68 8.29
CA GLU A 121 -11.48 16.38 8.54
C GLU A 121 -11.69 16.34 10.05
N ILE A 122 -12.46 17.31 10.55
CA ILE A 122 -13.07 17.21 11.86
C ILE A 122 -14.40 16.50 11.61
N GLU A 123 -14.40 15.19 11.85
CA GLU A 123 -15.63 14.41 11.91
C GLU A 123 -16.31 14.80 13.23
N LEU A 124 -17.51 15.38 13.13
CA LEU A 124 -18.29 15.82 14.28
C LEU A 124 -19.04 14.59 14.82
N ASP A 125 -18.37 13.80 15.66
CA ASP A 125 -18.89 12.59 16.28
C ASP A 125 -19.25 12.78 17.78
N GLU A 126 -19.78 11.72 18.41
CA GLU A 126 -20.20 11.70 19.81
C GLU A 126 -19.12 12.11 20.83
N ARG A 127 -17.83 11.93 20.52
CA ARG A 127 -16.74 12.28 21.46
C ARG A 127 -16.37 13.75 21.42
N ARG A 128 -16.57 14.43 20.28
CA ARG A 128 -16.42 15.90 20.17
C ARG A 128 -17.71 16.68 20.44
N GLY A 129 -18.88 16.02 20.41
CA GLY A 129 -20.13 16.62 20.89
C GLY A 129 -20.04 17.15 22.32
N ALA A 130 -19.10 16.66 23.13
CA ALA A 130 -18.80 17.13 24.48
C ALA A 130 -17.82 18.33 24.56
N GLU A 131 -17.11 18.66 23.47
CA GLU A 131 -16.15 19.78 23.38
C GLU A 131 -16.68 20.98 22.57
N LEU A 132 -17.83 20.85 21.88
CA LEU A 132 -18.49 21.97 21.21
C LEU A 132 -19.08 22.93 22.26
N THR A 133 -18.56 24.15 22.33
CA THR A 133 -19.17 25.20 23.16
C THR A 133 -20.47 25.67 22.48
N ILE A 134 -21.61 25.30 23.05
CA ILE A 134 -22.93 25.80 22.61
C ILE A 134 -23.19 27.12 23.33
N ILE A 135 -23.22 28.20 22.57
CA ILE A 135 -23.16 29.55 23.15
C ILE A 135 -24.58 30.14 23.36
N ASN A 136 -25.59 29.77 22.54
CA ASN A 136 -27.00 30.14 22.74
C ASN A 136 -27.95 29.48 21.73
N GLY A 137 -29.26 29.44 22.05
CA GLY A 137 -30.34 29.21 21.08
C GLY A 137 -30.55 27.78 20.57
N ILE A 138 -30.07 26.76 21.29
CA ILE A 138 -30.24 25.35 20.92
C ILE A 138 -31.04 24.63 22.00
N ASP A 139 -32.17 24.03 21.63
CA ASP A 139 -33.05 23.31 22.56
C ASP A 139 -32.63 21.86 22.79
N LYS A 140 -32.00 21.24 21.78
CA LYS A 140 -31.57 19.83 21.85
C LYS A 140 -30.41 19.54 20.91
N VAL A 141 -29.36 18.90 21.44
CA VAL A 141 -28.25 18.31 20.67
C VAL A 141 -28.24 16.79 20.90
N GLN A 142 -28.30 16.01 19.83
CA GLN A 142 -28.31 14.54 19.90
C GLN A 142 -27.42 13.94 18.81
N SER A 143 -26.79 12.82 19.13
CA SER A 143 -26.16 11.97 18.12
C SER A 143 -27.19 11.47 17.11
N ALA A 144 -26.84 11.51 15.83
CA ALA A 144 -27.63 10.95 14.74
C ALA A 144 -26.72 10.14 13.81
N ALA A 145 -27.32 9.23 13.04
CA ALA A 145 -26.56 8.42 12.08
C ALA A 145 -25.84 9.34 11.07
N GLY A 146 -24.51 9.40 11.17
CA GLY A 146 -23.66 10.20 10.29
C GLY A 146 -23.47 11.67 10.69
N GLY A 147 -23.74 12.07 11.94
CA GLY A 147 -23.40 13.42 12.42
C GLY A 147 -24.08 13.86 13.73
N ILE A 148 -24.01 15.16 14.02
CA ILE A 148 -24.64 15.78 15.20
C ILE A 148 -25.95 16.46 14.78
N LYS A 149 -27.08 16.01 15.34
CA LYS A 149 -28.39 16.65 15.15
C LYS A 149 -28.53 17.85 16.08
N VAL A 150 -28.89 18.99 15.52
CA VAL A 150 -29.16 20.26 16.21
C VAL A 150 -30.60 20.69 15.94
N THR A 151 -31.34 21.02 17.01
CA THR A 151 -32.72 21.51 16.96
C THR A 151 -32.82 22.88 17.64
N SER A 152 -33.46 23.86 16.98
CA SER A 152 -33.80 25.18 17.53
C SER A 152 -35.29 25.50 17.36
N SER A 153 -35.91 26.12 18.36
CA SER A 153 -37.34 26.47 18.47
C SER A 153 -37.57 27.94 18.90
N GLY A 154 -36.73 28.88 18.45
CA GLY A 154 -37.06 30.31 18.60
C GLY A 154 -35.89 31.31 18.66
N GLN A 155 -34.65 30.90 18.39
CA GLN A 155 -33.47 31.79 18.28
C GLN A 155 -32.42 31.20 17.32
N ASP A 156 -31.63 32.07 16.67
CA ASP A 156 -30.53 31.64 15.79
C ASP A 156 -29.53 30.77 16.58
N PRO A 157 -29.40 29.47 16.27
CA PRO A 157 -28.49 28.61 17.01
C PRO A 157 -27.04 28.96 16.66
N ILE A 158 -26.15 28.98 17.65
CA ILE A 158 -24.73 29.30 17.46
C ILE A 158 -23.88 28.07 17.76
N ILE A 159 -23.12 27.59 16.76
CA ILE A 159 -22.32 26.36 16.87
C ILE A 159 -20.82 26.69 16.73
N GLU A 160 -20.04 26.61 17.82
CA GLU A 160 -18.58 26.75 17.75
C GLU A 160 -17.95 25.45 17.22
N LEU A 161 -17.49 25.43 15.96
CA LEU A 161 -16.97 24.23 15.30
C LEU A 161 -15.60 23.77 15.84
N THR A 162 -14.78 24.70 16.35
CA THR A 162 -13.51 24.41 17.04
C THR A 162 -12.96 25.65 17.74
N ASP A 163 -12.33 25.47 18.91
CA ASP A 163 -11.66 26.50 19.72
C ASP A 163 -10.12 26.50 19.62
N ASN A 164 -9.56 25.47 18.98
CA ASN A 164 -8.12 25.20 18.91
C ASN A 164 -7.65 24.94 17.48
N VAL A 165 -7.99 25.86 16.57
CA VAL A 165 -7.51 25.80 15.18
C VAL A 165 -5.98 25.72 15.14
N GLN A 166 -5.28 26.41 16.04
CA GLN A 166 -3.81 26.43 16.14
C GLN A 166 -3.17 25.11 16.56
N GLY A 167 -3.86 24.27 17.34
CA GLY A 167 -3.40 22.96 17.79
C GLY A 167 -3.25 21.94 16.66
N TYR A 168 -3.86 22.17 15.50
CA TYR A 168 -3.70 21.33 14.31
C TYR A 168 -2.48 21.73 13.44
N PHE A 169 -1.80 22.83 13.79
CA PHE A 169 -0.62 23.33 13.07
C PHE A 169 0.71 22.92 13.71
N VAL A 170 0.78 21.83 14.50
CA VAL A 170 1.98 21.47 15.30
C VAL A 170 3.23 21.24 14.45
N VAL A 171 3.96 22.31 14.18
CA VAL A 171 5.29 22.52 14.74
C VAL A 171 5.23 23.91 15.37
N ARG A 172 5.59 24.05 16.66
CA ARG A 172 5.70 25.38 17.25
C ARG A 172 6.63 26.19 16.35
N ASN A 173 6.18 27.35 15.87
CA ASN A 173 7.02 28.27 15.11
C ASN A 173 8.36 28.54 15.82
N ARG A 174 8.36 28.48 17.16
CA ARG A 174 9.57 28.59 17.98
C ARG A 174 10.58 27.47 17.74
N ASP A 175 10.15 26.22 17.51
CA ASP A 175 11.04 25.07 17.32
C ASP A 175 11.55 24.97 15.88
N VAL A 176 10.76 25.42 14.89
CA VAL A 176 11.23 25.64 13.51
C VAL A 176 12.24 26.78 13.45
N PHE A 177 11.95 27.89 14.13
CA PHE A 177 12.84 29.05 14.16
C PHE A 177 14.12 28.72 14.93
N ILE A 178 14.06 28.00 16.05
CA ILE A 178 15.22 27.49 16.79
C ILE A 178 15.98 26.44 15.99
N GLY A 179 15.30 25.51 15.32
CA GLY A 179 15.93 24.51 14.45
C GLY A 179 16.68 25.16 13.28
N ILE A 180 16.09 26.16 12.64
CA ILE A 180 16.73 26.96 11.58
C ILE A 180 17.83 27.87 12.18
N LEU A 181 17.64 28.48 13.36
CA LEU A 181 18.67 29.28 14.04
C LEU A 181 19.80 28.46 14.66
N ILE A 182 19.63 27.16 14.85
CA ILE A 182 20.68 26.26 15.32
C ILE A 182 21.37 25.64 14.10
N LEU A 183 20.61 25.13 13.14
CA LEU A 183 21.16 24.50 11.94
C LEU A 183 21.78 25.51 10.99
N THR A 184 21.28 26.75 10.86
CA THR A 184 21.87 27.72 9.91
C THR A 184 23.23 28.22 10.39
N PRO A 185 23.46 28.56 11.66
CA PRO A 185 24.80 28.85 12.18
C PRO A 185 25.68 27.63 12.28
N ILE A 186 25.16 26.41 12.54
CA ILE A 186 25.97 25.19 12.49
C ILE A 186 26.38 24.87 11.05
N PHE A 187 25.47 24.98 10.09
CA PHE A 187 25.76 24.75 8.67
C PHE A 187 26.66 25.84 8.10
N ALA A 188 26.46 27.10 8.50
CA ALA A 188 27.35 28.21 8.17
C ALA A 188 28.70 28.09 8.89
N ALA A 189 28.75 27.66 10.16
CA ALA A 189 30.00 27.44 10.90
C ALA A 189 30.75 26.21 10.40
N LEU A 190 30.06 25.17 9.95
CA LEU A 190 30.65 23.97 9.34
C LEU A 190 31.09 24.23 7.90
N LEU A 191 30.36 25.02 7.12
CA LEU A 191 30.83 25.51 5.82
C LEU A 191 31.98 26.48 5.97
N LYS A 192 31.95 27.36 6.98
CA LYS A 192 33.03 28.28 7.30
C LYS A 192 34.21 27.55 7.93
N ALA A 193 34.03 26.45 8.65
CA ALA A 193 35.08 25.56 9.14
C ALA A 193 35.65 24.68 8.03
N ALA A 194 34.83 24.22 7.08
CA ALA A 194 35.27 23.55 5.86
C ALA A 194 36.01 24.54 4.94
N GLN A 195 35.57 25.80 4.89
CA GLN A 195 36.22 26.90 4.18
C GLN A 195 37.48 27.38 4.91
N LEU A 196 37.49 27.40 6.25
CA LEU A 196 38.65 27.73 7.10
C LEU A 196 39.69 26.61 7.02
N ALA A 197 39.27 25.35 7.05
CA ALA A 197 40.11 24.19 6.77
C ALA A 197 40.63 24.26 5.33
N LEU A 198 39.79 24.60 4.34
CA LEU A 198 40.24 24.86 2.97
C LEU A 198 41.26 25.99 2.91
N SER A 199 41.08 27.08 3.68
CA SER A 199 41.98 28.23 3.67
C SER A 199 43.27 28.01 4.46
N PHE A 200 43.24 27.22 5.54
CA PHE A 200 44.43 26.76 6.27
C PHE A 200 45.26 25.78 5.43
N ILE A 201 44.62 25.07 4.50
CA ILE A 201 45.26 24.15 3.55
C ILE A 201 45.75 24.88 2.28
N LEU A 202 45.29 26.10 2.01
CA LEU A 202 45.64 26.87 0.80
C LEU A 202 46.69 27.97 1.00
N VAL A 203 47.15 28.24 2.23
CA VAL A 203 48.28 29.15 2.49
C VAL A 203 49.50 28.34 2.90
N ARG A 204 50.49 28.22 2.00
CA ARG A 204 51.84 27.74 2.32
C ARG A 204 52.47 28.68 3.35
N GLY A 205 52.81 28.17 4.53
CA GLY A 205 53.65 28.85 5.53
C GLY A 205 54.72 27.90 6.06
N GLU A 206 55.98 28.29 5.93
CA GLU A 206 57.23 27.54 6.17
C GLU A 206 57.48 27.01 7.61
N LYS A 207 56.48 26.97 8.49
CA LYS A 207 56.69 26.60 9.91
C LYS A 207 56.30 25.17 10.31
N ILE A 208 55.97 24.30 9.36
CA ILE A 208 55.59 22.88 9.61
C ILE A 208 56.62 21.90 8.99
N GLU A 209 57.88 22.30 8.84
CA GLU A 209 58.97 21.36 8.49
C GLU A 209 59.52 20.65 9.75
N LEU A 210 59.47 21.32 10.91
CA LEU A 210 60.11 20.86 12.16
C LEU A 210 59.31 19.79 12.92
N PHE A 211 58.02 19.63 12.66
CA PHE A 211 57.20 18.58 13.29
C PHE A 211 57.25 17.25 12.50
N ARG A 212 57.72 17.29 11.25
CA ARG A 212 57.76 16.14 10.34
C ARG A 212 58.96 15.22 10.60
N GLN A 213 60.10 15.79 10.99
CA GLN A 213 61.34 15.04 11.27
C GLN A 213 61.28 14.16 12.54
N GLY A 214 60.26 14.30 13.39
CA GLY A 214 60.11 13.51 14.62
C GLY A 214 59.45 12.13 14.43
N ILE A 215 58.75 11.90 13.33
CA ILE A 215 57.91 10.69 13.13
C ILE A 215 58.45 9.78 12.02
N GLU A 216 59.30 10.27 11.11
CA GLU A 216 59.78 9.51 9.94
C GLU A 216 60.75 8.36 10.32
N ASN A 217 61.53 8.47 11.39
CA ASN A 217 62.65 7.53 11.63
C ASN A 217 62.31 6.12 12.18
N ARG A 218 61.05 5.72 12.32
CA ARG A 218 60.70 4.37 12.84
C ARG A 218 59.77 3.52 11.96
N VAL A 219 59.31 4.05 10.82
CA VAL A 219 58.29 3.38 9.99
C VAL A 219 58.81 3.04 8.58
N ASP A 220 59.97 3.56 8.17
CA ASP A 220 60.34 3.65 6.76
C ASP A 220 60.89 2.37 6.10
N ALA A 221 61.32 1.34 6.82
CA ALA A 221 62.01 0.21 6.17
C ALA A 221 61.08 -0.78 5.43
N VAL A 222 59.87 -1.03 5.95
CA VAL A 222 58.91 -1.97 5.34
C VAL A 222 57.84 -1.24 4.51
N ILE A 223 57.53 0.00 4.90
CA ILE A 223 56.52 0.82 4.26
C ILE A 223 57.05 1.46 2.95
N SER A 224 58.35 1.73 2.83
CA SER A 224 58.97 2.45 1.69
C SER A 224 58.64 1.90 0.29
N ILE A 225 58.62 0.58 0.09
CA ILE A 225 58.39 0.01 -1.25
C ILE A 225 56.92 0.15 -1.67
N PHE A 226 55.98 -0.06 -0.74
CA PHE A 226 54.53 0.04 -1.00
C PHE A 226 54.01 1.49 -0.92
N THR A 227 54.59 2.33 -0.04
CA THR A 227 54.27 3.76 0.03
C THR A 227 54.91 4.58 -1.06
N ASN A 228 56.04 4.26 -1.68
CA ASN A 228 56.54 5.13 -2.75
C ASN A 228 55.65 5.08 -4.01
N TYR A 229 55.00 3.95 -4.29
CA TYR A 229 53.98 3.84 -5.33
C TYR A 229 52.67 4.57 -4.96
N ILE A 230 52.27 4.48 -3.69
CA ILE A 230 51.05 5.12 -3.16
C ILE A 230 51.27 6.62 -2.90
N ARG A 231 52.30 7.08 -2.16
CA ARG A 231 52.69 8.50 -1.95
C ARG A 231 52.81 9.27 -3.26
N GLY A 232 53.50 8.73 -4.27
CA GLY A 232 53.63 9.37 -5.58
C GLY A 232 52.28 9.57 -6.29
N SER A 233 51.30 8.71 -6.00
CA SER A 233 49.95 8.71 -6.57
C SER A 233 48.92 9.46 -5.71
N VAL A 234 49.12 9.54 -4.40
CA VAL A 234 48.18 10.00 -3.37
C VAL A 234 48.43 11.46 -2.97
N GLU A 235 49.66 11.96 -3.04
CA GLU A 235 49.98 13.32 -2.55
C GLU A 235 49.63 14.45 -3.53
N LYS A 236 49.42 14.17 -4.82
CA LYS A 236 49.12 15.21 -5.81
C LYS A 236 47.60 15.45 -5.92
N PRO A 237 47.12 16.69 -5.74
CA PRO A 237 45.75 17.05 -6.06
C PRO A 237 45.47 16.76 -7.54
N ARG A 238 44.35 16.10 -7.82
CA ARG A 238 43.96 15.72 -9.19
C ARG A 238 42.79 16.57 -9.65
N ASP A 239 42.78 16.91 -10.94
CA ASP A 239 41.68 17.64 -11.52
C ASP A 239 40.47 16.72 -11.70
N ILE A 240 39.33 17.10 -11.13
CA ILE A 240 38.06 16.43 -11.34
C ILE A 240 37.19 17.30 -12.26
N ASN A 241 36.41 16.65 -13.15
CA ASN A 241 35.43 17.32 -14.01
C ASN A 241 34.22 17.79 -13.19
N PHE A 242 34.41 18.86 -12.40
CA PHE A 242 33.41 19.38 -11.47
C PHE A 242 32.06 19.70 -12.13
N LEU A 243 32.09 20.18 -13.38
CA LEU A 243 30.89 20.55 -14.13
C LEU A 243 29.94 19.35 -14.34
N ALA A 244 30.48 18.17 -14.61
CA ALA A 244 29.68 16.95 -14.77
C ALA A 244 29.09 16.43 -13.45
N TYR A 245 29.81 16.54 -12.34
CA TYR A 245 29.25 16.21 -11.01
C TYR A 245 28.19 17.22 -10.56
N LEU A 246 28.38 18.51 -10.86
CA LEU A 246 27.37 19.54 -10.62
C LEU A 246 26.11 19.29 -11.46
N PHE A 247 26.27 18.88 -12.71
CA PHE A 247 25.18 18.50 -13.58
C PHE A 247 24.42 17.28 -13.06
N ALA A 248 25.13 16.22 -12.64
CA ALA A 248 24.54 15.05 -12.00
C ALA A 248 23.77 15.43 -10.72
N PHE A 249 24.33 16.33 -9.90
CA PHE A 249 23.66 16.84 -8.70
C PHE A 249 22.39 17.62 -9.05
N ALA A 250 22.41 18.47 -10.07
CA ALA A 250 21.22 19.20 -10.53
C ALA A 250 20.10 18.26 -11.01
N ILE A 251 20.44 17.19 -11.74
CA ILE A 251 19.48 16.14 -12.13
C ILE A 251 18.86 15.50 -10.87
N SER A 252 19.66 15.22 -9.85
CA SER A 252 19.17 14.60 -8.62
C SER A 252 18.28 15.51 -7.76
N ILE A 253 18.51 16.83 -7.80
CA ILE A 253 17.62 17.83 -7.19
C ILE A 253 16.27 17.78 -7.88
N TYR A 254 16.26 17.81 -9.22
CA TYR A 254 15.03 17.68 -10.00
C TYR A 254 14.32 16.36 -9.71
N GLY A 255 15.05 15.25 -9.69
CA GLY A 255 14.53 13.93 -9.33
C GLY A 255 13.88 13.91 -7.95
N SER A 256 14.58 14.44 -6.94
CA SER A 256 14.07 14.50 -5.56
C SER A 256 12.89 15.44 -5.42
N TRP A 257 12.86 16.55 -6.17
CA TRP A 257 11.74 17.47 -6.18
C TRP A 257 10.48 16.83 -6.80
N LEU A 258 10.62 16.17 -7.95
CA LEU A 258 9.53 15.42 -8.58
C LEU A 258 9.02 14.30 -7.67
N PHE A 259 9.97 13.57 -7.07
CA PHE A 259 9.70 12.44 -6.19
C PHE A 259 8.98 12.86 -4.92
N LEU A 260 9.62 13.72 -4.13
CA LEU A 260 9.10 14.17 -2.85
C LEU A 260 7.88 15.07 -3.03
N GLY A 261 7.77 15.80 -4.15
CA GLY A 261 6.57 16.58 -4.47
C GLY A 261 5.35 15.69 -4.74
N ALA A 262 5.55 14.45 -5.18
CA ALA A 262 4.48 13.48 -5.38
C ALA A 262 4.08 12.77 -4.06
N ILE A 263 5.02 12.56 -3.14
CA ILE A 263 4.82 11.80 -1.90
C ILE A 263 4.42 12.70 -0.73
N TYR A 264 5.02 13.89 -0.66
CA TYR A 264 4.83 14.90 0.36
C TYR A 264 4.26 16.18 -0.30
N PRO A 265 2.94 16.28 -0.51
CA PRO A 265 2.36 17.45 -1.15
C PRO A 265 2.53 18.70 -0.25
N GLY A 266 3.30 19.68 -0.73
CA GLY A 266 3.58 20.95 -0.05
C GLY A 266 4.96 21.03 0.63
N VAL A 267 5.41 22.24 0.95
CA VAL A 267 6.68 22.47 1.65
C VAL A 267 6.44 22.34 3.17
N SER A 268 6.43 21.10 3.67
CA SER A 268 6.36 20.80 5.11
C SER A 268 7.76 20.56 5.70
N VAL A 269 7.89 20.56 7.04
CA VAL A 269 9.16 20.18 7.71
C VAL A 269 9.54 18.74 7.36
N ALA A 270 8.57 17.84 7.25
CA ALA A 270 8.79 16.47 6.79
C ALA A 270 9.35 16.44 5.36
N TYR A 271 8.75 17.20 4.43
CA TYR A 271 9.27 17.36 3.06
C TYR A 271 10.72 17.85 3.07
N ALA A 272 11.01 18.90 3.83
CA ALA A 272 12.35 19.49 3.88
C ALA A 272 13.38 18.50 4.45
N SER A 273 13.02 17.77 5.50
CA SER A 273 13.90 16.75 6.09
C SER A 273 14.17 15.57 5.14
N ALA A 274 13.13 15.03 4.49
CA ALA A 274 13.25 13.98 3.50
C ALA A 274 14.07 14.44 2.28
N PHE A 275 13.90 15.70 1.87
CA PHE A 275 14.70 16.31 0.81
C PHE A 275 16.18 16.39 1.19
N ILE A 276 16.49 16.82 2.42
CA ILE A 276 17.87 16.86 2.92
C ILE A 276 18.45 15.44 2.95
N ALA A 277 17.73 14.46 3.49
CA ALA A 277 18.21 13.09 3.59
C ALA A 277 18.48 12.46 2.21
N ALA A 278 17.59 12.70 1.24
CA ALA A 278 17.77 12.30 -0.15
C ALA A 278 19.01 12.94 -0.79
N GLN A 279 19.20 14.25 -0.63
CA GLN A 279 20.34 14.96 -1.21
C GLN A 279 21.68 14.57 -0.56
N VAL A 280 21.70 14.34 0.76
CA VAL A 280 22.90 13.84 1.46
C VAL A 280 23.29 12.46 0.95
N SER A 281 22.31 11.57 0.75
CA SER A 281 22.52 10.25 0.18
C SER A 281 23.09 10.33 -1.24
N VAL A 282 22.50 11.15 -2.11
CA VAL A 282 23.02 11.36 -3.46
C VAL A 282 24.44 11.93 -3.45
N CYS A 283 24.70 12.96 -2.64
CA CYS A 283 26.05 13.55 -2.52
C CYS A 283 27.08 12.51 -2.08
N PHE A 284 26.72 11.60 -1.19
CA PHE A 284 27.59 10.52 -0.74
C PHE A 284 27.95 9.55 -1.87
N PHE A 285 26.97 9.09 -2.67
CA PHE A 285 27.25 8.21 -3.81
C PHE A 285 28.02 8.92 -4.92
N LEU A 286 27.72 10.19 -5.21
CA LEU A 286 28.51 11.00 -6.16
C LEU A 286 29.96 11.16 -5.69
N LEU A 287 30.19 11.34 -4.38
CA LEU A 287 31.53 11.41 -3.80
C LEU A 287 32.27 10.07 -3.89
N LEU A 288 31.58 8.94 -3.68
CA LEU A 288 32.16 7.59 -3.88
C LEU A 288 32.60 7.37 -5.34
N ILE A 289 31.78 7.75 -6.30
CA ILE A 289 32.12 7.68 -7.74
C ILE A 289 33.34 8.57 -8.03
N ALA A 290 33.38 9.79 -7.50
CA ALA A 290 34.51 10.70 -7.66
C ALA A 290 35.80 10.15 -7.02
N ALA A 291 35.70 9.55 -5.84
CA ALA A 291 36.83 8.93 -5.14
C ALA A 291 37.36 7.70 -5.87
N ALA A 292 36.48 6.86 -6.43
CA ALA A 292 36.87 5.73 -7.28
C ALA A 292 37.62 6.22 -8.53
N GLY A 293 37.15 7.28 -9.18
CA GLY A 293 37.85 7.89 -10.30
C GLY A 293 39.20 8.49 -9.92
N TRP A 294 39.31 9.06 -8.73
CA TRP A 294 40.57 9.58 -8.20
C TRP A 294 41.66 8.48 -8.12
N LEU A 295 41.32 7.21 -7.89
CA LEU A 295 42.27 6.09 -7.83
C LEU A 295 42.78 5.60 -9.21
N LEU A 296 42.10 5.92 -10.31
CA LEU A 296 42.32 5.27 -11.64
C LEU A 296 42.82 6.23 -12.73
N ARG A 297 43.50 5.76 -13.79
CA ARG A 297 44.24 6.56 -14.81
C ARG A 297 43.53 7.84 -15.32
N ASP A 298 44.31 8.85 -15.71
CA ASP A 298 43.84 10.21 -16.10
C ASP A 298 42.79 10.24 -17.24
N THR A 299 42.86 9.32 -18.18
CA THR A 299 41.88 9.23 -19.27
C THR A 299 40.49 8.84 -18.78
N ALA A 300 40.37 7.93 -17.82
CA ALA A 300 39.08 7.55 -17.23
C ALA A 300 38.49 8.65 -16.34
N ARG A 301 39.34 9.49 -15.72
CA ARG A 301 38.91 10.59 -14.83
C ARG A 301 38.14 11.70 -15.53
N SER A 302 38.44 11.94 -16.81
CA SER A 302 37.91 13.10 -17.53
C SER A 302 36.49 12.91 -18.06
N TRP A 303 36.08 11.65 -18.33
CA TRP A 303 34.78 11.36 -18.94
C TRP A 303 34.09 10.09 -18.39
N PHE A 304 34.82 9.05 -17.97
CA PHE A 304 34.19 7.79 -17.55
C PHE A 304 33.51 7.91 -16.18
N PHE A 305 34.24 8.28 -15.12
CA PHE A 305 33.63 8.49 -13.79
C PHE A 305 32.61 9.62 -13.74
N PRO A 306 32.84 10.76 -14.41
CA PRO A 306 31.79 11.76 -14.56
C PRO A 306 30.57 11.24 -15.34
N GLY A 307 30.77 10.35 -16.32
CA GLY A 307 29.69 9.67 -17.03
C GLY A 307 28.91 8.72 -16.13
N LEU A 308 29.58 7.96 -15.26
CA LEU A 308 28.95 7.15 -14.21
C LEU A 308 28.14 8.01 -13.23
N ALA A 309 28.62 9.19 -12.86
CA ALA A 309 27.90 10.11 -11.99
C ALA A 309 26.60 10.62 -12.64
N ILE A 310 26.64 10.98 -13.93
CA ILE A 310 25.46 11.38 -14.68
C ILE A 310 24.49 10.21 -14.85
N LEU A 311 25.00 9.01 -15.17
CA LEU A 311 24.20 7.80 -15.28
C LEU A 311 23.50 7.47 -13.96
N PHE A 312 24.21 7.55 -12.83
CA PHE A 312 23.63 7.38 -11.50
C PHE A 312 22.47 8.35 -11.26
N ALA A 313 22.63 9.64 -11.60
CA ALA A 313 21.56 10.63 -11.43
C ALA A 313 20.34 10.35 -12.34
N ILE A 314 20.56 9.89 -13.58
CA ILE A 314 19.48 9.45 -14.48
C ILE A 314 18.74 8.25 -13.88
N CYS A 315 19.49 7.24 -13.40
CA CYS A 315 18.92 6.07 -12.74
C CYS A 315 18.14 6.46 -11.48
N TYR A 316 18.62 7.42 -10.69
CA TYR A 316 17.91 7.95 -9.52
C TYR A 316 16.55 8.57 -9.91
N VAL A 317 16.49 9.37 -10.98
CA VAL A 317 15.23 9.92 -11.50
C VAL A 317 14.31 8.81 -12.01
N ALA A 318 14.86 7.84 -12.74
CA ALA A 318 14.10 6.70 -13.24
C ALA A 318 13.51 5.86 -12.09
N ASP A 319 14.30 5.63 -11.03
CA ASP A 319 13.89 4.92 -9.83
C ASP A 319 12.74 5.65 -9.10
N ALA A 320 12.88 6.97 -8.94
CA ALA A 320 11.82 7.81 -8.38
C ALA A 320 10.52 7.76 -9.20
N GLN A 321 10.59 7.77 -10.54
CA GLN A 321 9.41 7.63 -11.38
C GLN A 321 8.83 6.22 -11.32
N LEU A 322 9.67 5.19 -11.28
CA LEU A 322 9.24 3.80 -11.14
C LEU A 322 8.45 3.64 -9.85
N PHE A 323 9.03 4.07 -8.72
CA PHE A 323 8.37 4.04 -7.41
C PHE A 323 7.05 4.82 -7.42
N ARG A 324 6.99 5.99 -8.07
CA ARG A 324 5.73 6.74 -8.21
C ARG A 324 4.65 5.96 -8.97
N LEU A 325 5.04 5.20 -9.99
CA LEU A 325 4.10 4.46 -10.85
C LEU A 325 3.65 3.12 -10.24
N ASN A 326 4.50 2.45 -9.48
CA ASN A 326 4.24 1.08 -9.02
C ASN A 326 4.55 0.82 -7.54
N GLY A 327 5.10 1.79 -6.81
CA GLY A 327 5.49 1.65 -5.40
C GLY A 327 6.73 0.80 -5.17
N MET A 328 7.56 0.57 -6.19
CA MET A 328 8.76 -0.28 -6.10
C MET A 328 9.99 0.43 -6.69
N HIS A 329 11.09 0.39 -5.94
CA HIS A 329 12.41 0.73 -6.44
C HIS A 329 12.97 -0.33 -7.41
N ILE A 330 13.87 0.09 -8.29
CA ILE A 330 14.72 -0.71 -9.17
C ILE A 330 15.46 -1.78 -8.37
N SER A 331 15.90 -1.47 -7.14
CA SER A 331 16.54 -2.43 -6.24
C SER A 331 15.62 -3.60 -5.89
N HIS A 332 14.31 -3.39 -5.71
CA HIS A 332 13.35 -4.48 -5.51
C HIS A 332 13.22 -5.35 -6.75
N GLY A 333 13.21 -4.74 -7.95
CA GLY A 333 13.21 -5.49 -9.21
C GLY A 333 14.46 -6.35 -9.40
N LEU A 334 15.63 -5.80 -9.06
CA LEU A 334 16.90 -6.52 -9.03
C LEU A 334 16.88 -7.66 -8.02
N GLN A 335 16.34 -7.43 -6.82
CA GLN A 335 16.20 -8.47 -5.81
C GLN A 335 15.29 -9.61 -6.28
N ILE A 336 14.13 -9.30 -6.87
CA ILE A 336 13.23 -10.30 -7.47
C ILE A 336 13.96 -11.11 -8.56
N MET A 337 14.81 -10.46 -9.35
CA MET A 337 15.62 -11.12 -10.38
C MET A 337 16.73 -12.00 -9.79
N LEU A 338 17.39 -11.56 -8.72
CA LEU A 338 18.49 -12.29 -8.07
C LEU A 338 17.95 -13.47 -7.25
N ASP A 339 16.90 -13.26 -6.46
CA ASP A 339 16.28 -14.29 -5.61
C ASP A 339 15.50 -15.31 -6.47
N GLY A 340 14.89 -14.85 -7.57
CA GLY A 340 14.12 -15.70 -8.48
C GLY A 340 14.91 -16.35 -9.61
N GLY A 341 16.17 -15.96 -9.82
CA GLY A 341 16.96 -16.37 -10.98
C GLY A 341 16.47 -15.80 -12.32
N ILE A 342 17.30 -15.95 -13.37
CA ILE A 342 17.08 -15.32 -14.68
C ILE A 342 15.79 -15.79 -15.39
N GLN A 343 15.33 -17.00 -15.08
CA GLN A 343 14.10 -17.57 -15.62
C GLN A 343 12.85 -16.85 -15.09
N ASN A 344 12.85 -16.40 -13.84
CA ASN A 344 11.73 -15.61 -13.30
C ASN A 344 11.72 -14.20 -13.84
N PHE A 345 12.89 -13.63 -14.12
CA PHE A 345 12.97 -12.36 -14.81
C PHE A 345 12.39 -12.45 -16.23
N GLN A 346 12.67 -13.53 -16.97
CA GLN A 346 12.06 -13.79 -18.28
C GLN A 346 10.53 -13.95 -18.17
N LYS A 347 10.02 -14.71 -17.20
CA LYS A 347 8.58 -14.82 -16.94
C LYS A 347 7.95 -13.48 -16.58
N ASN A 348 8.60 -12.67 -15.73
CA ASN A 348 8.14 -11.33 -15.37
C ASN A 348 8.13 -10.37 -16.58
N LEU A 349 9.10 -10.51 -17.48
CA LEU A 349 9.10 -9.80 -18.77
C LEU A 349 7.93 -10.24 -19.66
N GLU A 350 7.62 -11.54 -19.72
CA GLU A 350 6.44 -12.06 -20.44
C GLU A 350 5.13 -11.50 -19.85
N PHE A 351 5.04 -11.36 -18.52
CA PHE A 351 3.90 -10.74 -17.85
C PHE A 351 3.68 -9.26 -18.24
N THR A 352 4.71 -8.55 -18.71
CA THR A 352 4.54 -7.17 -19.20
C THR A 352 3.72 -7.10 -20.49
N LYS A 353 3.58 -8.22 -21.22
CA LYS A 353 2.92 -8.31 -22.54
C LYS A 353 3.45 -7.30 -23.58
N LEU A 354 4.64 -6.73 -23.36
CA LEU A 354 5.29 -5.86 -24.34
C LEU A 354 5.65 -6.70 -25.57
N SER A 355 5.36 -6.18 -26.76
CA SER A 355 5.78 -6.85 -27.99
C SER A 355 7.31 -6.91 -28.05
N LYS A 356 7.88 -7.96 -28.64
CA LYS A 356 9.34 -8.09 -28.82
C LYS A 356 9.98 -6.82 -29.42
N PRO A 357 9.39 -6.16 -30.44
CA PRO A 357 9.92 -4.90 -30.96
C PRO A 357 9.96 -3.77 -29.94
N LEU A 358 8.94 -3.66 -29.07
CA LEU A 358 8.87 -2.63 -28.04
C LEU A 358 9.90 -2.88 -26.94
N LEU A 359 10.15 -4.14 -26.59
CA LEU A 359 11.21 -4.51 -25.66
C LEU A 359 12.59 -4.16 -26.22
N VAL A 360 12.84 -4.45 -27.50
CA VAL A 360 14.08 -4.05 -28.19
C VAL A 360 14.22 -2.52 -28.24
N ALA A 361 13.14 -1.80 -28.54
CA ALA A 361 13.14 -0.33 -28.51
C ALA A 361 13.49 0.21 -27.12
N TYR A 362 12.93 -0.37 -26.05
CA TYR A 362 13.28 0.01 -24.68
C TYR A 362 14.76 -0.24 -24.36
N GLN A 363 15.31 -1.38 -24.78
CA GLN A 363 16.74 -1.70 -24.61
C GLN A 363 17.63 -0.70 -25.37
N ILE A 364 17.23 -0.30 -26.59
CA ILE A 364 17.94 0.72 -27.38
C ILE A 364 17.88 2.08 -26.67
N VAL A 365 16.74 2.48 -26.13
CA VAL A 365 16.61 3.73 -25.36
C VAL A 365 17.49 3.70 -24.12
N CYS A 366 17.51 2.60 -23.37
CA CYS A 366 18.41 2.44 -22.22
C CYS A 366 19.88 2.53 -22.62
N LEU A 367 20.29 1.86 -23.71
CA LEU A 367 21.65 1.94 -24.22
C LEU A 367 22.00 3.37 -24.66
N PHE A 368 21.07 4.06 -25.33
CA PHE A 368 21.25 5.46 -25.73
C PHE A 368 21.40 6.38 -24.52
N LEU A 369 20.60 6.21 -23.46
CA LEU A 369 20.73 6.99 -22.23
C LEU A 369 22.09 6.76 -21.57
N ILE A 370 22.55 5.50 -21.51
CA ILE A 370 23.89 5.16 -21.00
C ILE A 370 24.96 5.88 -21.82
N LEU A 371 24.96 5.73 -23.15
CA LEU A 371 25.93 6.35 -24.04
C LEU A 371 25.90 7.89 -23.94
N SER A 372 24.70 8.48 -23.88
CA SER A 372 24.51 9.92 -23.76
C SER A 372 25.12 10.49 -22.48
N ALA A 373 25.07 9.75 -21.36
CA ALA A 373 25.70 10.16 -20.11
C ALA A 373 27.22 10.28 -20.25
N PHE A 374 27.86 9.32 -20.93
CA PHE A 374 29.30 9.34 -21.17
C PHE A 374 29.71 10.37 -22.22
N VAL A 375 28.94 10.54 -23.30
CA VAL A 375 29.16 11.59 -24.30
C VAL A 375 29.03 12.98 -23.66
N LEU A 376 28.01 13.19 -22.85
CA LEU A 376 27.81 14.45 -22.14
C LEU A 376 28.95 14.72 -21.17
N ALA A 377 29.38 13.72 -20.40
CA ALA A 377 30.56 13.83 -19.54
C ALA A 377 31.83 14.20 -20.32
N PHE A 378 32.03 13.62 -21.51
CA PHE A 378 33.12 13.96 -22.41
C PHE A 378 33.04 15.41 -22.90
N ILE A 379 31.86 15.87 -23.35
CA ILE A 379 31.62 17.26 -23.78
C ILE A 379 31.89 18.23 -22.63
N LEU A 380 31.31 17.99 -21.45
CA LEU A 380 31.54 18.81 -20.25
C LEU A 380 33.02 18.83 -19.85
N GLY A 381 33.74 17.71 -20.05
CA GLY A 381 35.18 17.61 -19.84
C GLY A 381 36.02 18.43 -20.83
N ARG A 382 35.51 18.69 -22.04
CA ARG A 382 36.13 19.58 -23.04
C ARG A 382 35.79 21.06 -22.81
N LEU A 383 34.62 21.34 -22.24
CA LEU A 383 34.16 22.69 -21.86
C LEU A 383 34.80 23.22 -20.55
N LYS A 384 35.67 22.43 -19.92
CA LYS A 384 36.35 22.62 -18.62
C LYS A 384 37.23 23.89 -18.47
N ARG A 385 37.16 24.88 -19.37
CA ARG A 385 37.99 26.11 -19.33
C ARG A 385 37.70 26.92 -18.05
N GLY A 386 38.51 26.73 -17.00
CA GLY A 386 38.47 27.49 -15.75
C GLY A 386 37.66 26.88 -14.59
N PHE A 387 36.96 25.76 -14.80
CA PHE A 387 36.10 25.12 -13.78
C PHE A 387 36.70 23.81 -13.24
N THR A 388 37.97 23.82 -12.84
CA THR A 388 38.63 22.65 -12.24
C THR A 388 38.76 22.84 -10.73
N ILE A 389 38.21 21.89 -9.97
CA ILE A 389 38.50 21.78 -8.54
C ILE A 389 39.55 20.70 -8.36
N LYS A 390 40.67 21.09 -7.75
CA LYS A 390 41.71 20.16 -7.33
C LYS A 390 41.30 19.55 -6.00
N ILE A 391 40.94 18.28 -6.01
CA ILE A 391 40.54 17.56 -4.80
C ILE A 391 41.69 16.65 -4.37
N SER A 392 42.12 16.81 -3.11
CA SER A 392 43.04 15.89 -2.45
C SER A 392 42.25 14.76 -1.79
N TRP A 393 42.87 13.59 -1.59
CA TRP A 393 42.23 12.48 -0.87
C TRP A 393 41.81 12.87 0.56
N LYS A 394 42.57 13.73 1.24
CA LYS A 394 42.22 14.27 2.57
C LYS A 394 40.91 15.06 2.51
N ASN A 395 40.69 15.82 1.43
CA ASN A 395 39.45 16.55 1.21
C ASN A 395 38.29 15.60 0.92
N CYS A 396 38.50 14.53 0.13
CA CYS A 396 37.49 13.49 -0.08
C CYS A 396 37.08 12.84 1.25
N ILE A 397 38.04 12.46 2.10
CA ILE A 397 37.75 11.87 3.42
C ILE A 397 37.01 12.87 4.31
N SER A 398 37.43 14.14 4.33
CA SER A 398 36.77 15.17 5.13
C SER A 398 35.32 15.38 4.70
N LEU A 399 35.06 15.45 3.40
CA LEU A 399 33.71 15.53 2.85
C LEU A 399 32.87 14.29 3.17
N PHE A 400 33.49 13.10 3.13
CA PHE A 400 32.83 11.84 3.48
C PHE A 400 32.38 11.83 4.95
N VAL A 401 33.26 12.24 5.87
CA VAL A 401 32.95 12.35 7.30
C VAL A 401 31.83 13.38 7.54
N VAL A 402 31.87 14.52 6.84
CA VAL A 402 30.81 15.53 6.94
C VAL A 402 29.46 14.99 6.46
N LEU A 403 29.40 14.32 5.31
CA LEU A 403 28.16 13.76 4.78
C LEU A 403 27.58 12.67 5.70
N ILE A 404 28.43 11.77 6.23
CA ILE A 404 28.00 10.78 7.22
C ILE A 404 27.48 11.46 8.48
N SER A 405 28.16 12.50 8.96
CA SER A 405 27.73 13.25 10.15
C SER A 405 26.38 13.91 9.95
N ILE A 406 26.14 14.52 8.78
CA ILE A 406 24.85 15.13 8.45
C ILE A 406 23.76 14.05 8.38
N ALA A 407 24.01 12.93 7.70
CA ALA A 407 23.06 11.83 7.60
C ALA A 407 22.71 11.26 8.99
N TYR A 408 23.71 11.09 9.85
CA TYR A 408 23.52 10.61 11.21
C TYR A 408 22.72 11.60 12.07
N VAL A 409 23.02 12.90 12.01
CA VAL A 409 22.30 13.94 12.76
C VAL A 409 20.85 14.06 12.29
N GLU A 410 20.61 14.02 10.97
CA GLU A 410 19.26 14.01 10.40
C GLU A 410 18.48 12.80 10.93
N GLN A 411 19.05 11.59 10.87
CA GLN A 411 18.40 10.38 11.36
C GLN A 411 18.18 10.39 12.88
N TRP A 412 19.12 10.93 13.64
CA TRP A 412 19.00 11.06 15.10
C TRP A 412 17.86 12.00 15.48
N PHE A 413 17.70 13.09 14.73
CA PHE A 413 16.62 14.05 14.88
C PHE A 413 15.29 13.40 14.48
N SER A 414 15.24 12.79 13.29
CA SER A 414 14.07 12.08 12.75
C SER A 414 13.56 10.99 13.69
N ALA A 415 14.45 10.19 14.28
CA ALA A 415 14.10 9.15 15.27
C ALA A 415 13.41 9.68 16.54
N ARG A 416 13.51 10.97 16.83
CA ARG A 416 12.96 11.62 18.05
C ARG A 416 11.77 12.52 17.76
N THR A 417 11.70 13.10 16.57
CA THR A 417 10.70 14.12 16.24
C THR A 417 9.64 13.64 15.26
N LYS A 418 9.90 12.59 14.46
CA LYS A 418 8.94 12.03 13.52
C LYS A 418 8.22 10.84 14.16
N SER A 419 6.98 10.57 13.75
CA SER A 419 6.32 9.31 14.11
C SER A 419 7.10 8.13 13.54
N HIS A 420 7.02 6.97 14.20
CA HIS A 420 7.67 5.75 13.73
C HIS A 420 7.25 5.38 12.30
N SER A 421 5.97 5.53 11.98
CA SER A 421 5.43 5.28 10.64
C SER A 421 6.03 6.23 9.59
N LEU A 422 6.07 7.53 9.85
CA LEU A 422 6.59 8.52 8.92
C LEU A 422 8.09 8.33 8.66
N TRP A 423 8.87 8.07 9.71
CA TRP A 423 10.31 7.85 9.57
C TRP A 423 10.63 6.53 8.87
N SER A 424 9.88 5.46 9.16
CA SER A 424 10.04 4.19 8.44
C SER A 424 9.71 4.34 6.96
N LEU A 425 8.66 5.09 6.61
CA LEU A 425 8.30 5.37 5.21
C LEU A 425 9.40 6.17 4.51
N GLU A 426 9.97 7.17 5.17
CA GLU A 426 11.07 7.94 4.60
C GLU A 426 12.30 7.08 4.26
N GLN A 427 12.68 6.16 5.16
CA GLN A 427 13.79 5.23 4.89
C GLN A 427 13.47 4.23 3.77
N SER A 428 12.21 3.83 3.62
CA SER A 428 11.79 2.88 2.57
C SER A 428 11.55 3.52 1.21
N ASP A 429 11.09 4.76 1.20
CA ASP A 429 10.65 5.46 -0.01
C ASP A 429 11.80 6.19 -0.68
N ILE A 430 12.76 6.74 0.06
CA ILE A 430 13.84 7.52 -0.57
C ILE A 430 14.81 6.58 -1.31
N PRO A 431 15.00 6.76 -2.63
CA PRO A 431 16.01 6.00 -3.36
C PRO A 431 17.39 6.18 -2.72
N THR A 432 18.11 5.09 -2.52
CA THR A 432 19.50 5.11 -2.01
C THR A 432 19.65 5.72 -0.60
N TYR A 433 18.60 5.76 0.22
CA TYR A 433 18.65 6.32 1.59
C TYR A 433 19.77 5.69 2.42
N LEU A 434 20.73 6.50 2.87
CA LEU A 434 21.80 6.05 3.76
C LEU A 434 21.23 5.74 5.13
N THR A 435 21.28 4.49 5.57
CA THR A 435 20.70 4.09 6.86
C THR A 435 21.78 3.80 7.89
N PHE A 436 21.95 4.70 8.86
CA PHE A 436 22.84 4.54 10.02
C PHE A 436 22.06 4.21 11.29
N ILE A 437 20.88 4.80 11.44
CA ILE A 437 19.93 4.49 12.51
C ILE A 437 18.69 3.91 11.82
N LYS A 438 18.44 2.61 11.98
CA LYS A 438 17.27 1.98 11.39
C LYS A 438 16.01 2.45 12.08
N ALA A 439 15.03 2.88 11.29
CA ALA A 439 13.67 3.04 11.78
C ALA A 439 13.18 1.67 12.27
N LYS A 440 12.63 1.64 13.47
CA LYS A 440 11.81 0.49 13.88
C LYS A 440 10.58 0.54 13.00
N ASP A 441 10.44 -0.47 12.16
CA ASP A 441 9.30 -0.58 11.26
C ASP A 441 8.06 -1.17 11.98
N PHE A 442 8.12 -1.33 13.30
CA PHE A 442 7.10 -1.95 14.13
C PHE A 442 6.89 -1.17 15.43
N ILE A 443 5.68 -1.29 15.95
CA ILE A 443 5.22 -0.60 17.16
C ILE A 443 5.59 -1.43 18.39
N ILE A 444 5.21 -2.72 18.39
CA ILE A 444 5.44 -3.70 19.46
C ILE A 444 5.87 -5.03 18.83
N GLU A 445 6.71 -5.78 19.54
CA GLU A 445 7.04 -7.15 19.18
C GLU A 445 6.57 -8.14 20.26
N TYR A 446 6.14 -9.32 19.82
CA TYR A 446 5.77 -10.44 20.68
C TYR A 446 6.67 -11.63 20.38
N GLY A 447 7.04 -12.40 21.41
CA GLY A 447 7.67 -13.69 21.21
C GLY A 447 6.66 -14.67 20.63
N VAL A 448 7.00 -15.32 19.52
CA VAL A 448 6.16 -16.37 18.93
C VAL A 448 6.96 -17.64 18.67
N LYS A 449 6.26 -18.74 18.47
CA LYS A 449 6.79 -19.94 17.84
C LYS A 449 5.88 -20.25 16.66
N VAL A 450 6.45 -20.25 15.45
CA VAL A 450 5.75 -20.75 14.28
C VAL A 450 5.52 -22.24 14.46
N LYS A 451 4.28 -22.68 14.32
CA LYS A 451 3.94 -24.09 14.39
C LYS A 451 4.64 -24.79 13.22
N PRO A 452 5.17 -26.00 13.41
CA PRO A 452 5.68 -26.75 12.28
C PRO A 452 4.53 -26.93 11.28
N TYR A 453 4.89 -27.02 10.00
CA TYR A 453 3.92 -27.45 9.00
C TYR A 453 3.24 -28.71 9.53
N PRO A 454 1.89 -28.77 9.57
CA PRO A 454 1.20 -29.95 10.03
C PRO A 454 1.42 -31.04 8.98
N VAL A 455 2.51 -31.80 9.11
CA VAL A 455 2.75 -33.06 8.41
C VAL A 455 1.71 -34.04 8.94
N ARG A 456 0.46 -33.86 8.53
CA ARG A 456 -0.61 -34.85 8.67
C ARG A 456 -0.36 -35.89 7.59
N GLY A 457 0.84 -36.49 7.67
CA GLY A 457 1.26 -37.59 6.82
C GLY A 457 0.17 -38.65 6.86
N SER A 458 -0.23 -39.15 5.69
CA SER A 458 -0.97 -40.40 5.60
C SER A 458 -2.11 -40.56 6.62
N THR A 459 -3.03 -39.60 6.76
CA THR A 459 -4.30 -39.98 7.40
C THR A 459 -4.90 -41.05 6.51
N GLU A 460 -4.74 -42.32 6.91
CA GLU A 460 -5.66 -43.37 6.55
C GLU A 460 -7.02 -42.84 6.95
N PHE A 461 -7.68 -42.25 5.96
CA PHE A 461 -9.04 -41.81 6.08
C PHE A 461 -9.84 -43.03 6.56
N PRO A 462 -10.78 -42.87 7.51
CA PRO A 462 -11.53 -44.01 8.04
C PRO A 462 -12.06 -44.88 6.90
N GLN A 463 -11.79 -46.19 6.94
CA GLN A 463 -12.10 -47.12 5.83
C GLN A 463 -13.58 -47.08 5.40
N ASN A 464 -14.49 -46.70 6.30
CA ASN A 464 -15.93 -46.63 6.06
C ASN A 464 -16.45 -45.19 5.81
N LEU A 465 -15.64 -44.26 5.30
CA LEU A 465 -16.12 -42.91 5.00
C LEU A 465 -17.28 -42.89 4.00
N THR A 466 -17.24 -43.75 2.99
CA THR A 466 -18.29 -43.87 1.97
C THR A 466 -19.67 -44.15 2.58
N GLU A 467 -19.74 -44.94 3.65
CA GLU A 467 -20.98 -45.29 4.35
C GLU A 467 -21.51 -44.14 5.23
N LYS A 468 -20.62 -43.26 5.69
CA LYS A 468 -20.95 -42.15 6.60
C LYS A 468 -21.35 -40.87 5.88
N VAL A 469 -20.94 -40.71 4.62
CA VAL A 469 -21.13 -39.48 3.85
C VAL A 469 -22.49 -39.45 3.16
N LYS A 470 -23.22 -38.35 3.37
CA LYS A 470 -24.46 -38.06 2.64
C LYS A 470 -24.11 -37.66 1.20
N LYS A 471 -24.36 -38.55 0.25
CA LYS A 471 -24.09 -38.35 -1.17
C LYS A 471 -24.95 -37.22 -1.73
N ARG A 472 -24.33 -36.07 -1.96
CA ARG A 472 -24.93 -34.88 -2.57
C ARG A 472 -23.96 -34.24 -3.56
N ASN A 473 -24.49 -33.66 -4.62
CA ASN A 473 -23.69 -32.84 -5.53
C ASN A 473 -23.30 -31.53 -4.84
N VAL A 474 -22.02 -31.19 -4.93
CA VAL A 474 -21.46 -29.95 -4.41
C VAL A 474 -20.98 -29.10 -5.58
N TYR A 475 -21.31 -27.82 -5.55
CA TYR A 475 -20.89 -26.83 -6.55
C TYR A 475 -20.19 -25.68 -5.83
N LEU A 476 -18.88 -25.56 -6.02
CA LEU A 476 -18.04 -24.52 -5.45
C LEU A 476 -17.67 -23.53 -6.56
N PHE A 477 -18.34 -22.39 -6.58
CA PHE A 477 -18.05 -21.28 -7.49
C PHE A 477 -17.03 -20.34 -6.86
N ILE A 478 -15.88 -20.21 -7.52
CA ILE A 478 -14.79 -19.30 -7.13
C ILE A 478 -14.81 -18.12 -8.09
N LEU A 479 -15.18 -16.95 -7.57
CA LEU A 479 -15.29 -15.70 -8.30
C LEU A 479 -13.96 -14.94 -8.21
N GLU A 480 -13.35 -14.69 -9.35
CA GLU A 480 -12.06 -14.01 -9.44
C GLU A 480 -12.19 -12.51 -9.16
N SER A 481 -11.42 -11.98 -8.21
CA SER A 481 -11.30 -10.55 -7.90
C SER A 481 -12.65 -9.86 -7.59
N VAL A 482 -13.58 -10.52 -6.88
CA VAL A 482 -14.92 -9.99 -6.57
C VAL A 482 -15.06 -9.50 -5.14
N ARG A 483 -15.39 -8.21 -4.98
CA ARG A 483 -15.70 -7.60 -3.67
C ARG A 483 -17.12 -7.95 -3.20
N SER A 484 -17.32 -7.94 -1.89
CA SER A 484 -18.65 -8.16 -1.29
C SER A 484 -19.63 -7.01 -1.50
N ASP A 485 -19.15 -5.77 -1.47
CA ASP A 485 -19.96 -4.54 -1.53
C ASP A 485 -20.60 -4.29 -2.91
N VAL A 486 -20.03 -4.87 -3.96
CA VAL A 486 -20.60 -4.78 -5.33
C VAL A 486 -21.70 -5.81 -5.60
N ILE A 487 -21.95 -6.76 -4.68
CA ILE A 487 -23.08 -7.71 -4.80
C ILE A 487 -24.37 -7.04 -4.33
N THR A 488 -24.94 -6.24 -5.23
CA THR A 488 -26.21 -5.52 -5.04
C THR A 488 -27.24 -5.99 -6.06
N GLU A 489 -28.53 -5.69 -5.80
CA GLU A 489 -29.62 -5.98 -6.75
C GLU A 489 -29.37 -5.39 -8.15
N ASN A 490 -28.76 -4.21 -8.22
CA ASN A 490 -28.50 -3.52 -9.48
C ASN A 490 -27.31 -4.13 -10.25
N VAL A 491 -26.25 -4.54 -9.55
CA VAL A 491 -25.02 -5.04 -10.19
C VAL A 491 -25.11 -6.54 -10.47
N ALA A 492 -25.50 -7.32 -9.47
CA ALA A 492 -25.49 -8.78 -9.48
C ALA A 492 -26.83 -9.34 -8.94
N PRO A 493 -27.95 -9.15 -9.67
CA PRO A 493 -29.29 -9.49 -9.18
C PRO A 493 -29.46 -10.98 -8.83
N ASN A 494 -28.82 -11.91 -9.55
CA ASN A 494 -28.99 -13.34 -9.29
C ASN A 494 -28.25 -13.77 -8.02
N LEU A 495 -27.02 -13.30 -7.83
CA LEU A 495 -26.22 -13.51 -6.62
C LEU A 495 -26.85 -12.80 -5.42
N TYR A 496 -27.39 -11.59 -5.61
CA TYR A 496 -28.11 -10.88 -4.56
C TYR A 496 -29.36 -11.64 -4.10
N LYS A 497 -30.14 -12.19 -5.04
CA LYS A 497 -31.28 -13.06 -4.72
C LYS A 497 -30.82 -14.35 -4.03
N PHE A 498 -29.78 -15.00 -4.55
CA PHE A 498 -29.21 -16.23 -3.99
C PHE A 498 -28.69 -16.04 -2.56
N LYS A 499 -28.09 -14.88 -2.25
CA LYS A 499 -27.70 -14.51 -0.88
C LYS A 499 -28.88 -14.61 0.11
N GLY A 500 -30.10 -14.28 -0.33
CA GLY A 500 -31.33 -14.41 0.46
C GLY A 500 -31.86 -15.84 0.59
N GLU A 501 -31.32 -16.80 -0.16
CA GLU A 501 -31.65 -18.24 -0.08
C GLU A 501 -30.54 -19.05 0.62
N ALA A 502 -29.42 -18.42 0.96
CA ALA A 502 -28.21 -19.06 1.46
C ALA A 502 -27.82 -18.57 2.86
N LEU A 503 -26.99 -19.35 3.56
CA LEU A 503 -26.21 -18.84 4.69
C LEU A 503 -25.28 -17.75 4.16
N ASN A 504 -25.35 -16.57 4.75
CA ASN A 504 -24.51 -15.43 4.41
C ASN A 504 -23.93 -14.81 5.68
N PHE A 505 -22.82 -14.10 5.53
CA PHE A 505 -22.05 -13.56 6.65
C PHE A 505 -21.97 -12.05 6.53
N LYS A 506 -22.07 -11.35 7.67
CA LYS A 506 -21.88 -9.90 7.73
C LYS A 506 -20.50 -9.51 7.19
N LYS A 507 -19.49 -10.36 7.46
CA LYS A 507 -18.12 -10.18 7.01
C LYS A 507 -17.54 -11.52 6.58
N ALA A 508 -17.06 -11.61 5.34
CA ALA A 508 -16.31 -12.76 4.84
C ALA A 508 -14.98 -12.29 4.25
N ILE A 509 -13.90 -12.97 4.62
CA ILE A 509 -12.53 -12.50 4.44
C ILE A 509 -11.75 -13.49 3.57
N ALA A 510 -11.11 -12.97 2.53
CA ALA A 510 -10.13 -13.70 1.75
C ALA A 510 -8.88 -13.93 2.60
N ASN A 511 -8.34 -15.15 2.61
CA ASN A 511 -7.14 -15.47 3.39
C ASN A 511 -5.84 -15.00 2.70
N GLY A 512 -5.95 -14.37 1.52
CA GLY A 512 -4.89 -13.60 0.90
C GLY A 512 -5.44 -12.57 -0.09
N ASN A 513 -4.63 -11.59 -0.45
CA ASN A 513 -5.00 -10.50 -1.36
C ASN A 513 -4.69 -10.78 -2.85
N ALA A 514 -4.53 -12.06 -3.22
CA ALA A 514 -4.23 -12.48 -4.59
C ALA A 514 -4.76 -13.89 -4.87
N THR A 515 -5.07 -14.14 -6.16
CA THR A 515 -5.70 -15.35 -6.71
C THR A 515 -5.15 -16.65 -6.13
N HIS A 516 -3.82 -16.84 -6.19
CA HIS A 516 -3.17 -18.09 -5.80
C HIS A 516 -3.29 -18.39 -4.29
N TYR A 517 -3.30 -17.37 -3.43
CA TYR A 517 -3.56 -17.56 -2.00
C TYR A 517 -5.04 -17.83 -1.73
N GLY A 518 -5.94 -17.17 -2.46
CA GLY A 518 -7.37 -17.43 -2.38
C GLY A 518 -7.69 -18.88 -2.74
N TRP A 519 -7.26 -19.34 -3.92
CA TRP A 519 -7.47 -20.72 -4.38
C TRP A 519 -6.89 -21.76 -3.42
N TYR A 520 -5.65 -21.54 -2.96
CA TYR A 520 -5.02 -22.39 -1.95
C TYR A 520 -5.86 -22.48 -0.68
N SER A 521 -6.28 -21.34 -0.14
CA SER A 521 -7.02 -21.30 1.12
C SER A 521 -8.40 -21.92 1.00
N ILE A 522 -9.07 -21.74 -0.15
CA ILE A 522 -10.37 -22.33 -0.44
C ILE A 522 -10.26 -23.86 -0.54
N VAL A 523 -9.33 -24.39 -1.33
CA VAL A 523 -9.29 -25.82 -1.69
C VAL A 523 -8.49 -26.66 -0.68
N ASN A 524 -7.36 -26.14 -0.19
CA ASN A 524 -6.54 -26.82 0.82
C ASN A 524 -7.02 -26.52 2.24
N SER A 525 -7.83 -25.47 2.44
CA SER A 525 -8.35 -25.08 3.76
C SER A 525 -7.25 -24.68 4.75
N ARG A 526 -6.21 -24.02 4.23
CA ARG A 526 -5.00 -23.61 4.95
C ARG A 526 -4.70 -22.12 4.80
N ILE A 527 -4.15 -21.51 5.84
CA ILE A 527 -3.58 -20.16 5.74
C ILE A 527 -2.31 -20.23 4.87
N PRO A 528 -2.08 -19.28 3.93
CA PRO A 528 -1.03 -19.38 2.92
C PRO A 528 0.43 -19.26 3.43
N LEU A 529 0.70 -19.47 4.73
CA LEU A 529 2.06 -19.53 5.27
C LEU A 529 2.88 -20.67 4.64
N TYR A 530 2.27 -21.82 4.37
CA TYR A 530 2.98 -23.00 3.85
C TYR A 530 2.78 -23.23 2.36
N TRP A 531 2.28 -22.22 1.65
CA TRP A 531 2.05 -22.26 0.21
C TRP A 531 3.27 -22.76 -0.58
N ASP A 532 4.47 -22.24 -0.27
CA ASP A 532 5.68 -22.64 -0.99
C ASP A 532 6.15 -24.06 -0.61
N THR A 533 5.91 -24.48 0.64
CA THR A 533 6.19 -25.85 1.09
C THR A 533 5.40 -26.89 0.30
N TYR A 534 4.15 -26.62 -0.07
CA TYR A 534 3.34 -27.52 -0.92
C TYR A 534 3.97 -27.75 -2.30
N LYS A 535 4.71 -26.77 -2.83
CA LYS A 535 5.42 -26.90 -4.11
C LYS A 535 6.69 -27.73 -3.99
N SER A 536 7.27 -27.80 -2.79
CA SER A 536 8.49 -28.55 -2.52
C SER A 536 8.18 -30.02 -2.21
N LYS A 537 8.71 -30.92 -3.07
CA LYS A 537 8.83 -32.40 -3.06
C LYS A 537 7.98 -33.32 -2.15
N GLU A 538 7.58 -32.96 -0.92
CA GLU A 538 6.92 -33.88 0.03
C GLU A 538 5.40 -34.04 -0.17
N HIS A 539 4.71 -33.11 -0.84
CA HIS A 539 3.24 -33.14 -0.94
C HIS A 539 2.68 -33.06 -2.37
N LYS A 540 3.21 -33.93 -3.23
CA LYS A 540 2.64 -34.26 -4.56
C LYS A 540 1.20 -34.77 -4.54
N ALA A 541 0.61 -35.02 -3.36
CA ALA A 541 -0.69 -35.64 -3.21
C ALA A 541 -1.90 -34.70 -3.42
N GLY A 542 -1.69 -33.38 -3.40
CA GLY A 542 -2.76 -32.38 -3.48
C GLY A 542 -3.51 -32.16 -2.15
N SER A 543 -4.64 -31.46 -2.21
CA SER A 543 -5.46 -31.09 -1.04
C SER A 543 -5.93 -32.31 -0.22
N GLU A 544 -5.70 -32.28 1.09
CA GLU A 544 -6.18 -33.33 1.99
C GLU A 544 -7.72 -33.42 2.00
N SER A 545 -8.41 -32.28 1.85
CA SER A 545 -9.88 -32.24 1.81
C SER A 545 -10.43 -32.90 0.54
N LEU A 546 -9.77 -32.70 -0.61
CA LEU A 546 -10.16 -33.37 -1.86
C LEU A 546 -9.85 -34.87 -1.81
N ARG A 547 -8.73 -35.27 -1.21
CA ARG A 547 -8.42 -36.69 -0.97
C ARG A 547 -9.46 -37.36 -0.07
N ALA A 548 -9.95 -36.67 0.96
CA ALA A 548 -11.02 -37.17 1.82
C ALA A 548 -12.32 -37.39 1.02
N LEU A 549 -12.66 -36.47 0.12
CA LEU A 549 -13.81 -36.60 -0.77
C LEU A 549 -13.65 -37.77 -1.75
N LYS A 550 -12.48 -37.92 -2.39
CA LYS A 550 -12.16 -39.07 -3.23
C LYS A 550 -12.33 -40.40 -2.47
N ASN A 551 -11.80 -40.50 -1.25
CA ASN A 551 -11.96 -41.69 -0.41
C ASN A 551 -13.42 -41.92 0.04
N ALA A 552 -14.20 -40.85 0.15
CA ALA A 552 -15.64 -40.94 0.35
C ALA A 552 -16.42 -41.27 -0.94
N GLY A 553 -15.75 -41.55 -2.07
CA GLY A 553 -16.35 -41.93 -3.34
C GLY A 553 -17.00 -40.77 -4.11
N TYR A 554 -16.43 -39.56 -4.01
CA TYR A 554 -16.79 -38.43 -4.87
C TYR A 554 -15.97 -38.42 -6.16
N GLU A 555 -16.61 -38.01 -7.25
CA GLU A 555 -15.93 -37.60 -8.47
C GLU A 555 -15.59 -36.10 -8.39
N ILE A 556 -14.33 -35.73 -8.61
CA ILE A 556 -13.89 -34.34 -8.57
C ILE A 556 -13.85 -33.78 -9.99
N LYS A 557 -14.71 -32.79 -10.27
CA LYS A 557 -14.86 -32.16 -11.58
C LYS A 557 -14.41 -30.70 -11.51
N VAL A 558 -13.50 -30.30 -12.38
CA VAL A 558 -12.97 -28.93 -12.47
C VAL A 558 -13.48 -28.27 -13.75
N HIS A 559 -14.21 -27.18 -13.58
CA HIS A 559 -14.81 -26.41 -14.66
C HIS A 559 -14.14 -25.04 -14.69
N SER A 560 -13.10 -24.88 -15.53
CA SER A 560 -12.25 -23.68 -15.50
C SER A 560 -12.14 -23.02 -16.87
N SER A 561 -12.36 -21.71 -16.90
CA SER A 561 -11.95 -20.84 -18.01
C SER A 561 -10.52 -20.31 -17.86
N LYS A 562 -9.92 -20.52 -16.68
CA LYS A 562 -8.60 -20.05 -16.32
C LYS A 562 -7.57 -21.16 -16.50
N ASP A 563 -6.38 -20.77 -16.93
CA ASP A 563 -5.19 -21.62 -16.79
C ASP A 563 -4.77 -21.68 -15.31
N LEU A 564 -4.98 -22.85 -14.70
CA LEU A 564 -4.73 -23.09 -13.28
C LEU A 564 -3.24 -23.37 -12.97
N SER A 565 -2.39 -23.50 -13.99
CA SER A 565 -0.95 -23.76 -13.82
C SER A 565 -0.16 -22.56 -13.30
N TYR A 566 -0.81 -21.39 -13.18
CA TYR A 566 -0.22 -20.19 -12.63
C TYR A 566 0.38 -20.45 -11.24
N LEU A 567 1.70 -20.25 -11.12
CA LEU A 567 2.48 -20.51 -9.90
C LEU A 567 2.33 -21.95 -9.34
N SER A 568 2.04 -22.95 -10.18
CA SER A 568 1.77 -24.35 -9.79
C SER A 568 0.59 -24.48 -8.81
N ALA A 569 -0.43 -23.63 -8.96
CA ALA A 569 -1.62 -23.67 -8.11
C ALA A 569 -2.44 -24.95 -8.31
N ASP A 570 -2.59 -25.40 -9.55
CA ASP A 570 -3.17 -26.69 -9.89
C ASP A 570 -2.47 -27.86 -9.19
N GLU A 571 -1.13 -27.96 -9.26
CA GLU A 571 -0.36 -29.00 -8.57
C GLU A 571 -0.57 -28.94 -7.05
N THR A 572 -0.65 -27.74 -6.49
CA THR A 572 -0.85 -27.51 -5.06
C THR A 572 -2.24 -27.99 -4.60
N MET A 573 -3.27 -27.76 -5.42
CA MET A 573 -4.64 -28.14 -5.12
C MET A 573 -4.93 -29.61 -5.42
N PHE A 574 -4.41 -30.13 -6.53
CA PHE A 574 -4.84 -31.39 -7.14
C PHE A 574 -3.75 -32.47 -7.18
N GLY A 575 -2.53 -32.14 -6.76
CA GLY A 575 -1.37 -33.03 -6.80
C GLY A 575 -0.54 -32.86 -8.06
N SER A 576 0.72 -33.32 -8.03
CA SER A 576 1.70 -33.03 -9.09
C SER A 576 1.34 -33.62 -10.46
N ASP A 577 0.58 -34.71 -10.48
CA ASP A 577 0.11 -35.35 -11.70
C ASP A 577 -1.38 -35.04 -11.94
N LEU A 578 -1.92 -34.05 -11.21
CA LEU A 578 -3.34 -33.67 -11.17
C LEU A 578 -4.27 -34.85 -10.87
N GLN A 579 -3.77 -35.86 -10.16
CA GLN A 579 -4.43 -37.15 -9.96
C GLN A 579 -5.73 -37.09 -9.16
N LEU A 580 -6.01 -35.96 -8.49
CA LEU A 580 -7.28 -35.75 -7.81
C LEU A 580 -8.40 -35.31 -8.74
N ILE A 581 -8.11 -34.92 -9.98
CA ILE A 581 -9.10 -34.49 -10.97
C ILE A 581 -9.59 -35.70 -11.76
N ASP A 582 -10.90 -35.96 -11.75
CA ASP A 582 -11.53 -36.98 -12.59
C ASP A 582 -11.96 -36.40 -13.94
N TYR A 583 -12.32 -35.12 -13.96
CA TYR A 583 -12.74 -34.41 -15.16
C TYR A 583 -12.29 -32.95 -15.10
N ILE A 584 -11.75 -32.44 -16.21
CA ILE A 584 -11.50 -31.01 -16.40
C ILE A 584 -12.13 -30.56 -17.72
N THR A 585 -12.82 -29.41 -17.71
CA THR A 585 -13.40 -28.86 -18.93
C THR A 585 -12.31 -28.61 -19.98
N LYS A 586 -12.56 -29.09 -21.21
CA LYS A 586 -11.66 -28.84 -22.32
C LYS A 586 -11.70 -27.38 -22.71
N HIS A 587 -10.56 -26.71 -22.66
CA HIS A 587 -10.45 -25.32 -23.07
C HIS A 587 -10.65 -25.21 -24.59
N ILE A 588 -11.57 -24.32 -25.00
CA ILE A 588 -11.80 -24.00 -26.41
C ILE A 588 -11.06 -22.70 -26.79
N PRO A 589 -10.64 -22.54 -28.07
CA PRO A 589 -10.17 -21.25 -28.55
C PRO A 589 -11.31 -20.23 -28.54
N GLY A 590 -11.07 -19.01 -28.03
CA GLY A 590 -12.09 -17.96 -28.00
C GLY A 590 -11.73 -16.79 -27.09
N SER A 591 -12.62 -15.81 -27.01
CA SER A 591 -12.53 -14.75 -25.98
C SER A 591 -12.89 -15.32 -24.61
N ILE A 592 -12.35 -14.73 -23.54
CA ILE A 592 -12.62 -15.18 -22.15
C ILE A 592 -14.12 -15.30 -21.84
N PRO A 593 -14.99 -14.34 -22.23
CA PRO A 593 -16.42 -14.50 -22.02
C PRO A 593 -17.05 -15.69 -22.76
N ALA A 594 -16.55 -16.03 -23.96
CA ALA A 594 -17.03 -17.20 -24.70
C ALA A 594 -16.63 -18.51 -24.02
N ILE A 595 -15.44 -18.55 -23.42
CA ILE A 595 -14.97 -19.69 -22.64
C ILE A 595 -15.81 -19.83 -21.36
N ASP A 596 -16.07 -18.74 -20.62
CA ASP A 596 -16.95 -18.76 -19.44
C ASP A 596 -18.36 -19.27 -19.76
N ILE A 597 -18.93 -18.89 -20.92
CA ILE A 597 -20.21 -19.43 -21.41
C ILE A 597 -20.10 -20.94 -21.64
N SER A 598 -19.10 -21.40 -22.38
CA SER A 598 -18.89 -22.82 -22.70
C SER A 598 -18.67 -23.68 -21.46
N VAL A 599 -17.89 -23.18 -20.49
CA VAL A 599 -17.66 -23.85 -19.20
C VAL A 599 -18.98 -23.96 -18.43
N THR A 600 -19.79 -22.89 -18.42
CA THR A 600 -21.11 -22.90 -17.79
C THR A 600 -22.08 -23.86 -18.48
N ASP A 601 -22.10 -23.92 -19.81
CA ASP A 601 -22.94 -24.84 -20.57
C ASP A 601 -22.57 -26.29 -20.26
N THR A 602 -21.26 -26.59 -20.21
CA THR A 602 -20.72 -27.91 -19.85
C THR A 602 -21.09 -28.30 -18.41
N LEU A 603 -20.99 -27.37 -17.47
CA LEU A 603 -21.38 -27.56 -16.08
C LEU A 603 -22.88 -27.89 -15.97
N ILE A 604 -23.74 -27.14 -16.66
CA ILE A 604 -25.19 -27.37 -16.66
C ILE A 604 -25.51 -28.76 -17.25
N GLN A 605 -24.96 -29.08 -18.42
CA GLN A 605 -25.22 -30.37 -19.09
C GLN A 605 -24.73 -31.55 -18.25
N SER A 606 -23.53 -31.45 -17.67
CA SER A 606 -23.01 -32.51 -16.79
C SER A 606 -23.81 -32.66 -15.49
N SER A 607 -24.39 -31.57 -14.97
CA SER A 607 -25.24 -31.60 -13.78
C SER A 607 -26.59 -32.28 -14.03
N ILE A 608 -27.21 -32.02 -15.19
CA ILE A 608 -28.52 -32.59 -15.54
C ILE A 608 -28.39 -34.07 -15.93
N ASN A 609 -27.30 -34.44 -16.60
CA ASN A 609 -27.06 -35.80 -17.10
C ASN A 609 -26.27 -36.68 -16.10
N THR A 610 -26.30 -36.37 -14.80
CA THR A 610 -25.55 -37.14 -13.80
C THR A 610 -26.23 -38.49 -13.51
N ASP A 611 -25.45 -39.58 -13.51
CA ASP A 611 -25.93 -40.91 -13.13
C ASP A 611 -26.47 -40.92 -11.70
N VAL A 612 -27.69 -41.45 -11.53
CA VAL A 612 -28.34 -41.59 -10.22
C VAL A 612 -27.44 -42.42 -9.28
N GLY A 613 -26.98 -41.82 -8.18
CA GLY A 613 -26.15 -42.46 -7.15
C GLY A 613 -24.67 -42.10 -7.15
N ARG A 614 -24.14 -41.41 -8.18
CA ARG A 614 -22.78 -40.84 -8.16
C ARG A 614 -22.78 -39.38 -7.70
N ALA A 615 -22.18 -39.10 -6.55
CA ALA A 615 -22.01 -37.73 -6.06
C ALA A 615 -20.74 -37.09 -6.66
N SER A 616 -20.87 -35.84 -7.08
CA SER A 616 -19.76 -35.06 -7.65
C SER A 616 -19.45 -33.81 -6.82
N PHE A 617 -18.17 -33.45 -6.79
CA PHE A 617 -17.67 -32.19 -6.24
C PHE A 617 -17.16 -31.35 -7.41
N ASN A 618 -17.91 -30.31 -7.76
CA ASN A 618 -17.67 -29.46 -8.92
C ASN A 618 -17.03 -28.16 -8.46
N ILE A 619 -15.83 -27.87 -8.95
CA ILE A 619 -15.12 -26.61 -8.70
C ILE A 619 -15.18 -25.77 -9.97
N VAL A 620 -15.67 -24.54 -9.87
CA VAL A 620 -15.95 -23.67 -11.01
C VAL A 620 -15.12 -22.40 -10.92
N PHE A 621 -14.31 -22.13 -11.95
CA PHE A 621 -13.48 -20.93 -12.08
C PHE A 621 -13.87 -20.16 -13.34
N TRP A 622 -14.37 -18.93 -13.16
CA TRP A 622 -14.60 -17.98 -14.25
C TRP A 622 -13.53 -16.90 -14.26
N ASP A 623 -13.19 -16.40 -15.45
CA ASP A 623 -12.08 -15.45 -15.64
C ASP A 623 -12.55 -14.05 -16.10
N SER A 624 -13.83 -13.86 -16.44
CA SER A 624 -14.30 -12.56 -16.95
C SER A 624 -14.18 -11.39 -15.97
N THR A 625 -14.24 -11.64 -14.66
CA THR A 625 -14.03 -10.63 -13.62
C THR A 625 -12.56 -10.32 -13.35
N HIS A 626 -11.63 -11.14 -13.86
CA HIS A 626 -10.21 -10.82 -13.87
C HIS A 626 -9.95 -9.58 -14.72
N TYR A 627 -8.95 -8.78 -14.35
CA TYR A 627 -8.51 -7.66 -15.19
C TYR A 627 -8.15 -8.14 -16.61
N PRO A 628 -8.65 -7.51 -17.69
CA PRO A 628 -9.27 -6.20 -17.78
C PRO A 628 -10.81 -6.23 -17.86
N TYR A 629 -11.50 -7.06 -17.09
CA TYR A 629 -12.95 -7.05 -16.87
C TYR A 629 -13.77 -7.19 -18.15
N ARG A 630 -14.04 -8.42 -18.58
CA ARG A 630 -14.61 -8.70 -19.90
C ARG A 630 -16.06 -9.17 -19.81
N TRP A 631 -16.82 -8.93 -20.87
CA TRP A 631 -18.15 -9.48 -21.07
C TRP A 631 -18.44 -9.56 -22.58
N PRO A 632 -19.40 -10.39 -23.04
CA PRO A 632 -19.67 -10.54 -24.46
C PRO A 632 -20.40 -9.31 -25.00
N LYS A 633 -20.09 -8.89 -26.23
CA LYS A 633 -20.76 -7.73 -26.85
C LYS A 633 -22.27 -7.87 -26.92
N THR A 634 -22.77 -9.10 -27.10
CA THR A 634 -24.21 -9.42 -27.16
C THR A 634 -24.96 -9.07 -25.88
N MET A 635 -24.28 -8.96 -24.75
CA MET A 635 -24.88 -8.55 -23.48
C MET A 635 -25.12 -7.03 -23.39
N GLY A 636 -24.38 -6.22 -24.16
CA GLY A 636 -24.32 -4.77 -23.98
C GLY A 636 -23.70 -4.35 -22.64
N ALA A 637 -23.74 -3.06 -22.32
CA ALA A 637 -23.32 -2.52 -21.03
C ALA A 637 -24.52 -1.96 -20.27
N THR A 638 -24.55 -2.17 -18.95
CA THR A 638 -25.57 -1.58 -18.06
C THR A 638 -25.03 -0.34 -17.37
N PHE A 639 -23.75 -0.34 -17.01
CA PHE A 639 -23.09 0.77 -16.34
C PHE A 639 -22.28 1.59 -17.33
N GLU A 640 -22.74 2.79 -17.64
CA GLU A 640 -22.07 3.76 -18.52
C GLU A 640 -21.75 5.06 -17.78
N PRO A 641 -20.71 5.82 -18.20
CA PRO A 641 -19.71 5.41 -19.20
C PRO A 641 -18.75 4.35 -18.63
N TYR A 642 -18.12 3.55 -19.51
CA TYR A 642 -17.09 2.56 -19.15
C TYR A 642 -15.87 2.65 -20.06
N ALA A 643 -14.73 2.12 -19.62
CA ALA A 643 -13.47 2.22 -20.37
C ALA A 643 -13.23 1.03 -21.33
N GLY A 644 -12.61 1.29 -22.48
CA GLY A 644 -12.21 0.25 -23.43
C GLY A 644 -13.39 -0.47 -24.11
N SER A 645 -13.13 -1.61 -24.74
CA SER A 645 -14.17 -2.43 -25.40
C SER A 645 -14.54 -3.64 -24.55
N GLU A 646 -15.77 -4.13 -24.67
CA GLU A 646 -16.38 -5.19 -23.85
C GLU A 646 -15.50 -6.44 -23.78
N GLU A 647 -15.04 -6.95 -24.92
CA GLU A 647 -14.24 -8.18 -24.99
C GLU A 647 -12.72 -7.95 -24.89
N SER A 648 -12.18 -6.86 -25.42
CA SER A 648 -10.72 -6.66 -25.44
C SER A 648 -10.20 -6.09 -24.13
N GLY A 649 -11.01 -5.32 -23.40
CA GLY A 649 -10.57 -4.64 -22.19
C GLY A 649 -10.13 -3.21 -22.41
N VAL A 650 -9.38 -2.75 -21.42
CA VAL A 650 -8.63 -1.50 -21.42
C VAL A 650 -7.17 -1.79 -21.05
N SER A 651 -6.23 -0.98 -21.53
CA SER A 651 -4.82 -1.10 -21.13
C SER A 651 -4.62 -0.67 -19.69
N LEU A 652 -3.65 -1.26 -18.97
CA LEU A 652 -3.41 -0.93 -17.56
C LEU A 652 -3.01 0.55 -17.37
N ASN A 653 -2.27 1.12 -18.32
CA ASN A 653 -1.89 2.53 -18.27
C ASN A 653 -3.11 3.44 -18.40
N SER A 654 -3.98 3.18 -19.39
CA SER A 654 -5.22 3.93 -19.55
C SER A 654 -6.14 3.77 -18.33
N ALA A 655 -6.22 2.57 -17.76
CA ALA A 655 -6.97 2.31 -16.53
C ALA A 655 -6.44 3.12 -15.35
N ARG A 656 -5.11 3.17 -15.16
CA ARG A 656 -4.46 3.99 -14.13
C ARG A 656 -4.72 5.48 -14.33
N GLU A 657 -4.59 5.98 -15.56
CA GLU A 657 -4.85 7.39 -15.85
C GLU A 657 -6.29 7.80 -15.53
N LEU A 658 -7.26 6.94 -15.85
CA LEU A 658 -8.67 7.16 -15.52
C LEU A 658 -8.88 7.08 -14.00
N ALA A 659 -8.32 6.08 -13.34
CA ALA A 659 -8.49 5.89 -11.91
C ALA A 659 -7.86 7.04 -11.09
N ILE A 660 -6.68 7.53 -11.45
CA ILE A 660 -6.04 8.70 -10.81
C ILE A 660 -6.90 9.97 -10.93
N LYS A 661 -7.69 10.08 -12.01
CA LYS A 661 -8.63 11.19 -12.22
C LYS A 661 -9.98 10.96 -11.51
N ASN A 662 -10.09 9.94 -10.66
CA ASN A 662 -11.33 9.49 -10.03
C ASN A 662 -12.46 9.28 -11.04
N ASN A 663 -12.13 8.81 -12.24
CA ASN A 663 -13.11 8.58 -13.29
C ASN A 663 -13.82 7.23 -13.07
N PRO A 664 -15.17 7.20 -13.02
CA PRO A 664 -15.93 5.99 -12.73
C PRO A 664 -15.86 4.91 -13.83
N MET A 665 -15.33 5.23 -15.02
CA MET A 665 -15.33 4.34 -16.18
C MET A 665 -14.69 2.96 -15.92
N ILE A 666 -13.64 2.90 -15.08
CA ILE A 666 -12.98 1.63 -14.75
C ILE A 666 -13.81 0.81 -13.76
N PHE A 667 -14.39 1.46 -12.76
CA PHE A 667 -15.27 0.79 -11.80
C PHE A 667 -16.59 0.34 -12.45
N ASN A 668 -17.16 1.13 -13.36
CA ASN A 668 -18.31 0.74 -14.18
C ASN A 668 -18.01 -0.46 -15.07
N ARG A 669 -16.80 -0.52 -15.65
CA ARG A 669 -16.33 -1.67 -16.42
C ARG A 669 -16.31 -2.95 -15.57
N TYR A 670 -15.74 -2.85 -14.37
CA TYR A 670 -15.72 -3.95 -13.40
C TYR A 670 -17.14 -4.43 -13.01
N LYS A 671 -18.07 -3.50 -12.75
CA LYS A 671 -19.48 -3.85 -12.48
C LYS A 671 -20.14 -4.58 -13.67
N ASN A 672 -19.86 -4.19 -14.91
CA ASN A 672 -20.39 -4.87 -16.09
C ASN A 672 -19.85 -6.31 -16.22
N SER A 673 -18.57 -6.58 -15.93
CA SER A 673 -18.05 -7.95 -15.92
C SER A 673 -18.65 -8.81 -14.81
N ILE A 674 -18.87 -8.25 -13.61
CA ILE A 674 -19.56 -8.97 -12.52
C ILE A 674 -20.98 -9.31 -12.93
N ARG A 675 -21.71 -8.38 -13.55
CA ARG A 675 -23.07 -8.62 -14.05
C ARG A 675 -23.11 -9.76 -15.07
N PHE A 676 -22.05 -9.94 -15.85
CA PHE A 676 -21.96 -11.06 -16.79
C PHE A 676 -21.80 -12.40 -16.06
N SER A 677 -20.85 -12.51 -15.12
CA SER A 677 -20.71 -13.72 -14.28
C SER A 677 -21.98 -14.02 -13.47
N ASP A 678 -22.67 -12.98 -12.98
CA ASP A 678 -23.97 -13.09 -12.32
C ASP A 678 -25.04 -13.72 -13.23
N LYS A 679 -25.10 -13.34 -14.51
CA LYS A 679 -26.02 -13.96 -15.48
C LYS A 679 -25.70 -15.43 -15.72
N LEU A 680 -24.42 -15.81 -15.80
CA LEU A 680 -24.01 -17.21 -15.94
C LEU A 680 -24.44 -18.03 -14.73
N PHE A 681 -24.22 -17.50 -13.52
CA PHE A 681 -24.69 -18.11 -12.28
C PHE A 681 -26.22 -18.25 -12.23
N GLY A 682 -26.95 -17.18 -12.58
CA GLY A 682 -28.42 -17.21 -12.66
C GLY A 682 -28.94 -18.28 -13.63
N ARG A 683 -28.29 -18.43 -14.79
CA ARG A 683 -28.63 -19.48 -15.76
C ARG A 683 -28.43 -20.87 -15.16
N PHE A 684 -27.28 -21.12 -14.51
CA PHE A 684 -27.02 -22.39 -13.83
C PHE A 684 -28.08 -22.69 -12.76
N VAL A 685 -28.36 -21.75 -11.85
CA VAL A 685 -29.36 -21.93 -10.79
C VAL A 685 -30.75 -22.22 -11.36
N ASN A 686 -31.15 -21.50 -12.41
CA ASN A 686 -32.45 -21.70 -13.04
C ASN A 686 -32.59 -23.09 -13.66
N GLU A 687 -31.55 -23.59 -14.33
CA GLU A 687 -31.58 -24.95 -14.88
C GLU A 687 -31.61 -26.02 -13.80
N LEU A 688 -30.87 -25.85 -12.69
CA LEU A 688 -30.97 -26.75 -11.54
C LEU A 688 -32.38 -26.76 -10.93
N LYS A 689 -33.02 -25.59 -10.81
CA LYS A 689 -34.39 -25.47 -10.29
C LYS A 689 -35.40 -26.15 -11.22
N ARG A 690 -35.30 -25.92 -12.54
CA ARG A 690 -36.18 -26.55 -13.54
C ARG A 690 -36.12 -28.07 -13.55
N ASN A 691 -34.94 -28.63 -13.27
CA ASN A 691 -34.71 -30.08 -13.24
C ASN A 691 -34.89 -30.68 -11.84
N GLY A 692 -35.36 -29.92 -10.85
CA GLY A 692 -35.56 -30.42 -9.48
C GLY A 692 -34.28 -30.77 -8.71
N LEU A 693 -33.11 -30.39 -9.24
CA LEU A 693 -31.80 -30.69 -8.66
C LEU A 693 -31.35 -29.65 -7.62
N TYR A 694 -31.94 -28.46 -7.67
CA TYR A 694 -31.53 -27.35 -6.81
C TYR A 694 -31.65 -27.70 -5.33
N GLU A 695 -32.76 -28.28 -4.88
CA GLU A 695 -33.05 -28.44 -3.45
C GLU A 695 -32.07 -29.36 -2.70
N ASP A 696 -31.60 -30.44 -3.33
CA ASP A 696 -30.64 -31.37 -2.72
C ASP A 696 -29.16 -30.97 -2.93
N ALA A 697 -28.88 -30.02 -3.82
CA ALA A 697 -27.51 -29.55 -4.06
C ALA A 697 -26.96 -28.70 -2.90
N ILE A 698 -25.65 -28.83 -2.67
CA ILE A 698 -24.85 -27.87 -1.89
C ILE A 698 -24.20 -26.91 -2.87
N ILE A 699 -24.49 -25.61 -2.76
CA ILE A 699 -23.93 -24.58 -3.64
C ILE A 699 -23.20 -23.56 -2.77
N VAL A 700 -21.91 -23.40 -3.03
CA VAL A 700 -21.03 -22.42 -2.38
C VAL A 700 -20.60 -21.40 -3.42
N VAL A 701 -20.78 -20.12 -3.13
CA VAL A 701 -20.23 -19.02 -3.92
C VAL A 701 -19.25 -18.28 -3.04
N VAL A 702 -18.01 -18.10 -3.51
CA VAL A 702 -16.94 -17.42 -2.78
C VAL A 702 -16.10 -16.56 -3.71
N GLY A 703 -15.69 -15.37 -3.28
CA GLY A 703 -14.63 -14.61 -3.97
C GLY A 703 -13.23 -15.11 -3.58
N ASP A 704 -12.28 -15.17 -4.50
CA ASP A 704 -10.90 -15.52 -4.15
C ASP A 704 -10.14 -14.37 -3.46
N HIS A 705 -10.41 -13.13 -3.85
CA HIS A 705 -10.02 -11.88 -3.21
C HIS A 705 -10.84 -10.71 -3.83
N GLY A 706 -10.65 -9.50 -3.32
CA GLY A 706 -11.23 -8.27 -3.88
C GLY A 706 -10.23 -7.47 -4.73
N GLN A 707 -10.56 -6.21 -5.03
CA GLN A 707 -9.69 -5.33 -5.81
C GLN A 707 -9.94 -3.84 -5.53
N GLN A 708 -8.85 -3.06 -5.51
CA GLN A 708 -8.89 -1.61 -5.34
C GLN A 708 -9.06 -0.82 -6.65
N PHE A 709 -9.73 0.31 -6.53
CA PHE A 709 -10.02 1.33 -7.54
C PHE A 709 -9.65 2.75 -7.05
N MET A 710 -8.47 2.89 -6.42
CA MET A 710 -7.88 4.12 -5.89
C MET A 710 -8.34 4.60 -4.51
N GLU A 711 -9.18 3.84 -3.79
CA GLU A 711 -9.62 4.16 -2.43
C GLU A 711 -8.42 4.41 -1.50
N HIS A 712 -7.34 3.66 -1.67
CA HIS A 712 -6.08 3.83 -0.94
C HIS A 712 -4.88 4.19 -1.84
N ASN A 713 -5.10 5.00 -2.88
CA ASN A 713 -4.09 5.40 -3.88
C ASN A 713 -3.45 4.22 -4.64
N TYR A 714 -4.17 3.09 -4.70
CA TYR A 714 -3.76 1.90 -5.42
C TYR A 714 -4.89 1.39 -6.30
N LEU A 715 -4.51 0.91 -7.47
CA LEU A 715 -5.39 0.25 -8.43
C LEU A 715 -4.82 -1.16 -8.63
N MET A 716 -5.69 -2.17 -8.66
CA MET A 716 -5.38 -3.61 -8.63
C MET A 716 -5.40 -4.19 -7.21
N HIS A 717 -4.86 -5.40 -7.06
CA HIS A 717 -4.80 -6.19 -5.83
C HIS A 717 -3.35 -6.68 -5.61
N GLY A 718 -3.10 -7.39 -4.52
CA GLY A 718 -1.80 -8.01 -4.24
C GLY A 718 -0.77 -7.13 -3.52
N ARG A 719 -1.13 -5.88 -3.17
CA ARG A 719 -0.23 -4.96 -2.44
C ARG A 719 -0.71 -4.62 -1.03
N THR A 720 -2.01 -4.49 -0.81
CA THR A 720 -2.57 -4.02 0.46
C THR A 720 -3.38 -5.10 1.17
N LEU A 721 -3.81 -4.83 2.39
CA LEU A 721 -4.68 -5.70 3.19
C LEU A 721 -5.95 -4.95 3.64
N PHE A 722 -6.40 -4.01 2.80
CA PHE A 722 -7.62 -3.24 3.03
C PHE A 722 -8.88 -4.01 2.63
N SER A 723 -10.04 -3.52 3.05
CA SER A 723 -11.34 -4.18 2.84
C SER A 723 -11.60 -4.45 1.37
N GLU A 724 -11.21 -3.54 0.47
CA GLU A 724 -11.41 -3.72 -0.97
C GLU A 724 -10.65 -4.92 -1.52
N ASP A 725 -9.51 -5.31 -0.93
CA ASP A 725 -8.72 -6.48 -1.35
C ASP A 725 -9.17 -7.77 -0.65
N LEU A 726 -9.81 -7.69 0.53
CA LEU A 726 -10.05 -8.84 1.40
C LEU A 726 -11.53 -9.21 1.59
N HIS A 727 -12.46 -8.26 1.51
CA HIS A 727 -13.86 -8.52 1.83
C HIS A 727 -14.60 -9.06 0.60
N ILE A 728 -14.91 -10.34 0.63
CA ILE A 728 -15.42 -11.12 -0.49
C ILE A 728 -16.86 -11.60 -0.26
N PRO A 729 -17.63 -11.91 -1.30
CA PRO A 729 -18.88 -12.66 -1.11
C PRO A 729 -18.56 -14.08 -0.62
N LEU A 730 -19.36 -14.58 0.32
CA LEU A 730 -19.38 -15.98 0.73
C LEU A 730 -20.82 -16.40 1.07
N TYR A 731 -21.39 -17.27 0.24
CA TYR A 731 -22.76 -17.76 0.35
C TYR A 731 -22.78 -19.28 0.30
N ILE A 732 -23.50 -19.92 1.23
CA ILE A 732 -23.61 -21.39 1.32
C ILE A 732 -25.08 -21.79 1.36
N LYS A 733 -25.58 -22.37 0.26
CA LYS A 733 -26.89 -23.00 0.19
C LYS A 733 -26.72 -24.51 0.39
N ALA A 734 -27.48 -25.09 1.32
CA ALA A 734 -27.44 -26.52 1.60
C ALA A 734 -28.81 -27.05 2.02
N PRO A 735 -29.13 -28.34 1.76
CA PRO A 735 -30.42 -28.90 2.12
C PRO A 735 -30.63 -28.93 3.64
N GLY A 736 -31.80 -28.48 4.10
CA GLY A 736 -32.14 -28.42 5.52
C GLY A 736 -31.55 -27.22 6.28
N TYR A 737 -30.90 -26.28 5.58
CA TYR A 737 -30.47 -25.01 6.13
C TYR A 737 -31.29 -23.88 5.52
N SER A 738 -31.90 -23.05 6.36
CA SER A 738 -32.60 -21.85 5.92
C SER A 738 -31.62 -20.69 5.72
N ALA A 739 -32.03 -19.70 4.93
CA ALA A 739 -31.32 -18.44 4.84
C ALA A 739 -31.13 -17.82 6.23
N LEU A 740 -29.88 -17.54 6.58
CA LEU A 740 -29.51 -16.92 7.84
C LEU A 740 -28.39 -15.93 7.57
N SER A 741 -28.58 -14.68 7.99
CA SER A 741 -27.49 -13.72 8.04
C SER A 741 -26.77 -13.88 9.38
N SER A 742 -25.58 -14.45 9.33
CA SER A 742 -24.72 -14.65 10.48
C SER A 742 -23.90 -13.39 10.76
N LYS A 743 -23.83 -12.98 12.02
CA LYS A 743 -22.91 -11.91 12.46
C LYS A 743 -21.45 -12.38 12.52
N LYS A 744 -21.20 -13.69 12.43
CA LYS A 744 -19.85 -14.27 12.44
C LYS A 744 -19.02 -13.75 11.27
N VAL A 745 -17.74 -13.52 11.52
CA VAL A 745 -16.71 -13.40 10.48
C VAL A 745 -16.51 -14.78 9.86
N ALA A 746 -16.46 -14.88 8.54
CA ALA A 746 -16.11 -16.12 7.86
C ALA A 746 -14.84 -15.94 7.05
N SER A 747 -14.11 -17.00 6.78
CA SER A 747 -12.93 -17.00 5.93
C SER A 747 -12.94 -18.15 4.93
N GLN A 748 -12.12 -18.08 3.89
CA GLN A 748 -12.05 -19.13 2.87
C GLN A 748 -11.61 -20.49 3.44
N VAL A 749 -10.71 -20.47 4.43
CA VAL A 749 -10.30 -21.70 5.14
C VAL A 749 -11.46 -22.42 5.82
N ASP A 750 -12.58 -21.75 6.10
CA ASP A 750 -13.75 -22.36 6.72
C ASP A 750 -14.62 -23.16 5.73
N ILE A 751 -14.36 -23.07 4.41
CA ILE A 751 -15.24 -23.64 3.38
C ILE A 751 -15.22 -25.17 3.37
N MET A 752 -14.04 -25.78 3.20
CA MET A 752 -13.94 -27.25 3.16
C MET A 752 -14.41 -27.93 4.45
N PRO A 753 -14.07 -27.48 5.68
CA PRO A 753 -14.62 -28.08 6.88
C PRO A 753 -16.14 -27.92 6.97
N THR A 754 -16.70 -26.80 6.49
CA THR A 754 -18.16 -26.61 6.41
C THR A 754 -18.80 -27.59 5.45
N ILE A 755 -18.24 -27.78 4.24
CA ILE A 755 -18.76 -28.74 3.27
C ILE A 755 -18.70 -30.16 3.84
N LEU A 756 -17.56 -30.56 4.42
CA LEU A 756 -17.40 -31.88 5.04
C LEU A 756 -18.40 -32.10 6.20
N ASP A 757 -18.73 -31.06 6.96
CA ASP A 757 -19.76 -31.12 8.01
C ASP A 757 -21.17 -31.29 7.43
N LEU A 758 -21.52 -30.54 6.38
CA LEU A 758 -22.78 -30.68 5.64
C LEU A 758 -22.96 -32.07 5.02
N LEU A 759 -21.86 -32.74 4.67
CA LEU A 759 -21.80 -34.11 4.17
C LEU A 759 -21.84 -35.17 5.28
N GLY A 760 -21.80 -34.77 6.56
CA GLY A 760 -21.90 -35.68 7.72
C GLY A 760 -20.58 -36.13 8.33
N VAL A 761 -19.44 -35.55 7.90
CA VAL A 761 -18.08 -35.91 8.35
C VAL A 761 -17.31 -34.72 8.94
N GLY A 762 -18.01 -33.80 9.62
CA GLY A 762 -17.44 -32.54 10.14
C GLY A 762 -16.24 -32.68 11.08
N LYS A 763 -16.15 -33.79 11.84
CA LYS A 763 -14.96 -34.09 12.67
C LYS A 763 -13.68 -34.15 11.81
N LEU A 764 -13.76 -34.72 10.62
CA LEU A 764 -12.63 -34.81 9.70
C LEU A 764 -12.26 -33.42 9.16
N GLY A 765 -13.25 -32.58 8.84
CA GLY A 765 -13.02 -31.19 8.42
C GLY A 765 -12.13 -30.42 9.40
N ASN A 766 -12.46 -30.44 10.69
CA ASN A 766 -11.67 -29.75 11.73
C ASN A 766 -10.24 -30.32 11.87
N ILE A 767 -10.03 -31.60 11.53
CA ILE A 767 -8.71 -32.26 11.59
C ILE A 767 -7.91 -32.00 10.32
N LEU A 768 -8.51 -31.59 9.20
CA LEU A 768 -7.79 -31.35 7.93
C LEU A 768 -7.54 -29.86 7.66
N SER A 769 -8.20 -28.99 8.42
CA SER A 769 -8.31 -27.56 8.16
C SER A 769 -7.57 -26.71 9.19
N ASP A 770 -7.24 -25.48 8.81
CA ASP A 770 -6.89 -24.37 9.71
C ASP A 770 -8.13 -23.55 10.13
N GLY A 771 -9.23 -23.68 9.39
CA GLY A 771 -10.54 -23.08 9.65
C GLY A 771 -11.49 -24.02 10.40
N GLN A 772 -12.75 -23.61 10.50
CA GLN A 772 -13.80 -24.32 11.24
C GLN A 772 -15.10 -24.38 10.45
N SER A 773 -15.93 -25.40 10.71
CA SER A 773 -17.26 -25.47 10.10
C SER A 773 -18.17 -24.32 10.55
N LEU A 774 -18.66 -23.53 9.59
CA LEU A 774 -19.55 -22.39 9.80
C LEU A 774 -20.97 -22.79 10.22
N VAL A 775 -21.33 -24.06 10.03
CA VAL A 775 -22.64 -24.63 10.41
C VAL A 775 -22.61 -25.34 11.77
N SER A 776 -21.43 -25.46 12.39
CA SER A 776 -21.30 -26.09 13.70
C SER A 776 -21.80 -25.17 14.83
N LYS A 777 -22.53 -25.75 15.78
CA LYS A 777 -23.06 -25.04 16.97
C LYS A 777 -21.97 -24.55 17.94
N ASN A 778 -20.76 -25.13 17.89
CA ASN A 778 -19.67 -24.86 18.83
C ASN A 778 -18.55 -23.97 18.27
N THR A 779 -18.81 -23.17 17.23
CA THR A 779 -17.80 -22.27 16.67
C THR A 779 -17.47 -21.16 17.67
N ALA A 780 -16.26 -21.21 18.24
CA ALA A 780 -15.70 -20.12 19.04
C ALA A 780 -15.54 -18.87 18.16
N GLY A 781 -15.51 -17.69 18.80
CA GLY A 781 -15.51 -16.38 18.14
C GLY A 781 -14.66 -16.34 16.88
N SER A 782 -15.30 -16.01 15.76
CA SER A 782 -14.71 -16.09 14.43
C SER A 782 -13.95 -14.81 14.11
N PHE A 783 -12.68 -14.95 13.74
CA PHE A 783 -11.82 -13.89 13.23
C PHE A 783 -11.27 -14.35 11.88
N GLY A 784 -10.94 -13.41 11.00
CA GLY A 784 -10.27 -13.72 9.74
C GLY A 784 -8.78 -13.44 9.82
N VAL A 785 -8.01 -14.19 9.04
CA VAL A 785 -6.58 -13.97 8.87
C VAL A 785 -6.27 -13.91 7.39
N ALA A 786 -5.62 -12.85 6.92
CA ALA A 786 -5.21 -12.73 5.54
C ALA A 786 -3.72 -12.45 5.41
N ALA A 787 -3.09 -13.00 4.38
CA ALA A 787 -1.69 -12.77 4.06
C ALA A 787 -1.54 -11.81 2.86
N ALA A 788 -0.54 -10.95 2.93
CA ALA A 788 -0.14 -10.16 1.76
C ALA A 788 0.69 -11.03 0.81
N ALA A 789 0.29 -11.05 -0.46
CA ALA A 789 0.96 -11.80 -1.52
C ALA A 789 2.38 -11.31 -1.79
N GLY A 790 3.27 -12.27 -1.99
CA GLY A 790 4.60 -12.08 -2.57
C GLY A 790 4.71 -12.91 -3.85
N PHE A 791 5.47 -12.42 -4.84
CA PHE A 791 5.55 -13.06 -6.16
C PHE A 791 6.05 -14.52 -6.13
N LYS A 792 6.88 -14.91 -5.14
CA LYS A 792 7.36 -16.29 -4.91
C LYS A 792 7.81 -16.62 -3.49
N ASN A 793 7.60 -15.73 -2.52
CA ASN A 793 8.12 -15.94 -1.17
C ASN A 793 7.00 -16.36 -0.24
N THR A 794 7.33 -17.17 0.76
CA THR A 794 6.49 -17.39 1.94
C THR A 794 5.98 -16.03 2.46
N PRO A 795 4.66 -15.85 2.65
CA PRO A 795 4.15 -14.58 3.13
C PRO A 795 4.68 -14.31 4.53
N PHE A 796 5.14 -13.07 4.74
CA PHE A 796 5.62 -12.60 6.03
C PHE A 796 4.67 -11.60 6.68
N ARG A 797 3.80 -10.93 5.89
CA ARG A 797 2.86 -9.93 6.39
C ARG A 797 1.45 -10.48 6.45
N TYR A 798 0.80 -10.27 7.58
CA TYR A 798 -0.53 -10.76 7.87
C TYR A 798 -1.41 -9.66 8.45
N VAL A 799 -2.72 -9.83 8.29
CA VAL A 799 -3.73 -9.09 9.04
C VAL A 799 -4.60 -10.08 9.81
N VAL A 800 -4.89 -9.77 11.07
CA VAL A 800 -5.99 -10.38 11.83
C VAL A 800 -7.13 -9.40 11.86
N GLU A 801 -8.30 -9.82 11.40
CA GLU A 801 -9.49 -8.99 11.38
C GLU A 801 -10.57 -9.59 12.26
N ILE A 802 -11.07 -8.75 13.17
CA ILE A 802 -12.24 -8.99 14.01
C ILE A 802 -13.37 -8.04 13.57
N GLU A 803 -14.48 -7.98 14.31
CA GLU A 803 -15.65 -7.19 13.90
C GLU A 803 -15.30 -5.72 13.60
N ASP A 804 -14.66 -5.03 14.55
CA ASP A 804 -14.43 -3.58 14.45
C ASP A 804 -12.97 -3.20 14.18
N TRP A 805 -12.05 -4.16 14.18
CA TRP A 805 -10.61 -3.88 14.19
C TRP A 805 -9.82 -4.80 13.27
N LYS A 806 -8.74 -4.26 12.71
CA LYS A 806 -7.72 -4.97 11.96
C LYS A 806 -6.36 -4.75 12.60
N LEU A 807 -5.61 -5.83 12.77
CA LEU A 807 -4.24 -5.82 13.28
C LEU A 807 -3.31 -6.31 12.18
N VAL A 808 -2.43 -5.45 11.69
CA VAL A 808 -1.39 -5.84 10.72
C VAL A 808 -0.10 -6.15 11.46
N PHE A 809 0.49 -7.30 11.16
CA PHE A 809 1.77 -7.72 11.71
C PHE A 809 2.67 -8.38 10.67
N ASP A 810 3.98 -8.31 10.91
CA ASP A 810 5.00 -9.01 10.14
C ASP A 810 5.59 -10.16 10.99
N LEU A 811 5.91 -11.27 10.33
CA LEU A 811 6.89 -12.25 10.77
C LEU A 811 8.27 -11.86 10.25
N ASN A 812 9.28 -12.68 10.54
CA ASN A 812 10.61 -12.49 9.95
C ASN A 812 10.51 -12.52 8.42
N ARG A 813 10.85 -11.40 7.78
CA ARG A 813 10.73 -11.22 6.33
C ARG A 813 11.58 -12.19 5.50
N ASN A 814 12.75 -12.58 6.00
CA ASN A 814 13.70 -13.41 5.26
C ASN A 814 13.44 -14.90 5.49
N ASP A 815 12.93 -15.26 6.66
CA ASP A 815 12.58 -16.63 7.01
C ASP A 815 11.33 -16.65 7.91
N PRO A 816 10.13 -16.55 7.31
CA PRO A 816 8.89 -16.51 8.07
C PRO A 816 8.62 -17.81 8.82
N LEU A 817 9.06 -18.96 8.30
CA LEU A 817 8.82 -20.27 8.89
C LEU A 817 9.63 -20.50 10.17
N SER A 818 10.83 -19.91 10.27
CA SER A 818 11.65 -19.96 11.49
C SER A 818 11.45 -18.76 12.41
N SER A 819 10.38 -17.99 12.22
CA SER A 819 10.18 -16.76 12.97
C SER A 819 9.93 -17.03 14.47
N ASN A 820 10.69 -16.32 15.31
CA ASN A 820 10.54 -16.35 16.77
C ASN A 820 9.91 -15.06 17.33
N LYS A 821 9.56 -14.11 16.45
CA LYS A 821 8.98 -12.81 16.79
C LYS A 821 7.89 -12.43 15.80
N LEU A 822 6.84 -11.81 16.32
CA LEU A 822 5.80 -11.14 15.56
C LEU A 822 5.93 -9.63 15.79
N TYR A 823 5.90 -8.86 14.72
CA TYR A 823 6.11 -7.41 14.72
C TYR A 823 4.80 -6.70 14.36
N VAL A 824 4.15 -6.06 15.33
CA VAL A 824 2.92 -5.29 15.10
C VAL A 824 3.25 -4.04 14.30
N LYS A 825 2.60 -3.87 13.14
CA LYS A 825 2.84 -2.77 12.20
C LYS A 825 1.85 -1.63 12.40
N ASN A 826 0.56 -1.94 12.36
CA ASN A 826 -0.52 -0.97 12.38
C ASN A 826 -1.79 -1.61 12.95
N ILE A 827 -2.68 -0.77 13.46
CA ILE A 827 -4.05 -1.13 13.83
C ILE A 827 -4.96 -0.26 12.98
N TYR A 828 -6.03 -0.83 12.44
CA TYR A 828 -7.06 -0.09 11.70
C TYR A 828 -8.44 -0.34 12.31
N ASP A 829 -9.31 0.65 12.19
CA ASP A 829 -10.74 0.47 12.45
C ASP A 829 -11.43 -0.28 11.30
N ALA A 830 -12.73 -0.52 11.42
CA ALA A 830 -13.54 -1.21 10.40
C ALA A 830 -13.59 -0.49 9.04
N GLY A 831 -13.26 0.81 9.00
CA GLY A 831 -13.21 1.63 7.79
C GLY A 831 -11.79 1.79 7.22
N ASP A 832 -10.85 0.92 7.63
CA ASP A 832 -9.45 0.97 7.20
C ASP A 832 -8.71 2.27 7.53
N ARG A 833 -9.17 2.98 8.57
CA ARG A 833 -8.47 4.16 9.10
C ARG A 833 -7.49 3.74 10.17
N GLU A 834 -6.25 4.20 10.06
CA GLU A 834 -5.21 3.87 11.03
C GLU A 834 -5.61 4.40 12.40
N PHE A 835 -5.60 3.50 13.40
CA PHE A 835 -5.96 3.77 14.76
C PHE A 835 -4.73 3.75 15.66
N ILE A 836 -4.61 4.80 16.48
CA ILE A 836 -3.57 4.95 17.49
C ILE A 836 -4.24 4.85 18.87
N PRO A 837 -4.03 3.74 19.62
CA PRO A 837 -4.59 3.60 20.95
C PRO A 837 -4.04 4.65 21.93
N GLY A 838 -4.91 5.30 22.69
CA GLY A 838 -4.53 6.24 23.76
C GLY A 838 -3.66 7.40 23.24
N GLY A 839 -2.48 7.57 23.83
CA GLY A 839 -1.48 8.56 23.41
C GLY A 839 -0.45 8.02 22.41
N GLY A 840 -0.63 6.80 21.91
CA GLY A 840 0.32 6.13 21.03
C GLY A 840 1.57 5.59 21.74
N SER A 841 1.52 5.46 23.07
CA SER A 841 2.58 4.83 23.84
C SER A 841 2.58 3.31 23.66
N LYS A 842 3.72 2.66 23.90
CA LYS A 842 3.78 1.19 23.88
C LYS A 842 2.77 0.56 24.85
N ASP A 843 2.58 1.13 26.02
CA ASP A 843 1.64 0.60 27.01
C ASP A 843 0.18 0.72 26.56
N ASP A 844 -0.15 1.77 25.79
CA ASP A 844 -1.48 1.90 25.18
C ASP A 844 -1.72 0.82 24.13
N TYR A 845 -0.74 0.59 23.25
CA TYR A 845 -0.81 -0.47 22.25
C TYR A 845 -0.86 -1.86 22.89
N SER A 846 -0.04 -2.16 23.90
CA SER A 846 -0.07 -3.45 24.62
C SER A 846 -1.45 -3.72 25.23
N ARG A 847 -1.98 -2.76 26.00
CA ARG A 847 -3.31 -2.89 26.63
C ARG A 847 -4.42 -3.08 25.60
N PHE A 848 -4.36 -2.33 24.50
CA PHE A 848 -5.34 -2.45 23.42
C PHE A 848 -5.28 -3.82 22.73
N LEU A 849 -4.08 -4.32 22.45
CA LEU A 849 -3.90 -5.62 21.80
C LEU A 849 -4.34 -6.77 22.71
N GLU A 850 -4.06 -6.71 24.00
CA GLU A 850 -4.53 -7.69 24.98
C GLU A 850 -6.06 -7.70 25.09
N ASP A 851 -6.68 -6.52 25.14
CA ASP A 851 -8.15 -6.36 25.23
C ASP A 851 -8.87 -6.80 23.95
N LYS A 852 -8.40 -6.35 22.77
CA LYS A 852 -9.10 -6.54 21.50
C LYS A 852 -8.70 -7.79 20.72
N PHE A 853 -7.43 -8.18 20.78
CA PHE A 853 -6.86 -9.25 19.94
C PHE A 853 -6.26 -10.41 20.76
N GLY A 854 -6.26 -10.32 22.10
CA GLY A 854 -5.55 -11.27 22.96
C GLY A 854 -6.07 -12.69 22.84
N ARG A 855 -7.36 -12.89 22.55
CA ARG A 855 -7.95 -14.22 22.31
C ARG A 855 -7.60 -14.74 20.91
N GLU A 856 -7.71 -13.90 19.91
CA GLU A 856 -7.55 -14.23 18.49
C GLU A 856 -6.09 -14.58 18.18
N LEU A 857 -5.14 -13.78 18.68
CA LEU A 857 -3.72 -14.06 18.51
C LEU A 857 -3.29 -15.37 19.18
N LYS A 858 -3.90 -15.74 20.32
CA LYS A 858 -3.64 -17.03 21.00
C LYS A 858 -4.20 -18.22 20.22
N ASN A 859 -5.21 -18.00 19.39
CA ASN A 859 -5.91 -19.02 18.62
C ASN A 859 -5.46 -19.08 17.15
N LEU A 860 -4.39 -18.39 16.76
CA LEU A 860 -3.87 -18.47 15.40
C LEU A 860 -3.47 -19.92 15.05
N PRO A 861 -3.90 -20.44 13.88
CA PRO A 861 -3.69 -21.85 13.55
C PRO A 861 -2.22 -22.20 13.27
N PHE A 862 -1.39 -21.19 12.95
CA PHE A 862 0.02 -21.35 12.56
C PHE A 862 1.03 -20.70 13.53
N LEU A 863 0.59 -20.02 14.60
CA LEU A 863 1.46 -19.39 15.60
C LEU A 863 1.07 -19.79 17.02
N ASP A 864 2.07 -19.99 17.87
CA ASP A 864 1.93 -20.01 19.32
C ASP A 864 2.56 -18.74 19.91
N LEU A 865 1.76 -17.91 20.58
CA LEU A 865 2.26 -16.76 21.34
C LEU A 865 2.99 -17.22 22.61
N ARG A 866 4.21 -16.72 22.83
CA ARG A 866 4.86 -16.76 24.15
C ARG A 866 4.31 -15.58 24.96
N SER A 867 4.01 -15.80 26.25
CA SER A 867 3.29 -14.84 27.10
C SER A 867 3.89 -13.43 27.13
N GLY A 868 3.07 -12.41 26.84
CA GLY A 868 3.37 -10.98 27.01
C GLY A 868 4.18 -10.33 25.87
N PRO A 869 4.07 -8.99 25.69
CA PRO A 869 4.99 -8.23 24.84
C PRO A 869 6.41 -8.24 25.43
N LEU A 870 7.44 -8.32 24.57
CA LEU A 870 8.86 -8.45 24.96
C LEU A 870 9.52 -7.11 25.36
#